data_AF-A0A8T6IX65-F1
#
_entry.id   AF-A0A8T6IX65-F1
#
_cell.length_a   1.000
_cell.length_b   1.000
_cell.length_c   1.000
_cell.angle_alpha   90.00
_cell.angle_beta   90.00
_cell.angle_gamma   90.00
#
_symmetry.space_group_name_H-M   'P 1'
#
loop_
_entity.id
_entity.type
_entity.pdbx_description
1 polymer ?
#
loop_
_entity_poly.entity_id
_entity_poly.type
_entity_poly.pdbx_seq_one_letter_code
_entity_poly.pdbx_strand_id
1 'polypeptide(L)'
;MSHVLELRGCTPEPLMAYLKALGIFRLVAEQKDKYARAWWRNDTFMLKSVLDRDGLVDFLLHEYKPTPIVSPWNGGSGFYPKDNSKAMEAILELESPRFQLWNEVVSIGKGIVSRGEGSDKKTLKEWTLAKCRAEFPDDALDWLDATYVLTAYGARFPPLLGTGGNDGRLEFSNNFMQNVVSTLNIDDRRNGASVARSRLIAALFNEGSPQLMKKRSTGFYNPGSVGGANASVGFNDDALTNPWDYVLMFEGVLLFAGAAARRLSSQTSSKAVFPFTVDSSAAGYGTSADSEYGDSSRAEFWAPLWDQPTKIQELNHLVSEGRAQMGRRQGANGTDFARAVIGLGTERGVRQFQRYGFMVRNGLAYLAAPLGRFDSPDHEASERVNLANVLFDLDGWLNSLRRNASSNRAPSGLGTILREIEDEIVEFCQRGGPHGLQDVLIAVGRAERWVASSGLRENVGPLRNLTFEWLEHANDNSVEFRLARAMSSILRDPIQEIGPIRWNLEPVATPQQLLEWDADSTSFVWTAGEPLRNMLAVLERRCLEVRMNGAESRHPPLSASYYAQLSDIVSFLSGHVDDQRMADLSLPLSFVRNWHRSTQSELQQVPPFDLPVAYAAMKLTLLPDEFKCLEFGPGVDIAMEPSMLAMLRAGRVGSAYQMACRRLRASGLRPLSEDPGIRDGSEQGRRLAAALLFPLDKSAHCALAQRALLRPDRREPGLESE
;
A
#
# COMPACT_ATOMS: atom_id res chain seq x y z
N MET A 1 14.34 -43.62 -4.09
CA MET A 1 15.10 -42.35 -4.18
C MET A 1 14.11 -41.23 -4.43
N SER A 2 14.42 -39.98 -4.05
CA SER A 2 13.58 -38.83 -4.36
C SER A 2 14.30 -37.91 -5.34
N HIS A 3 13.61 -37.46 -6.38
CA HIS A 3 14.11 -36.52 -7.38
C HIS A 3 13.60 -35.12 -7.06
N VAL A 4 14.34 -34.09 -7.48
CA VAL A 4 13.88 -32.70 -7.45
C VAL A 4 13.75 -32.24 -8.90
N LEU A 5 12.53 -31.93 -9.30
CA LEU A 5 12.16 -31.50 -10.64
C LEU A 5 11.97 -29.98 -10.64
N GLU A 6 12.53 -29.34 -11.66
CA GLU A 6 12.34 -27.92 -11.94
C GLU A 6 11.26 -27.78 -13.03
N LEU A 7 10.07 -27.33 -12.64
CA LEU A 7 8.92 -27.22 -13.55
C LEU A 7 8.89 -25.83 -14.19
N ARG A 8 9.78 -25.58 -15.17
CA ARG A 8 9.94 -24.27 -15.83
C ARG A 8 8.71 -23.76 -16.59
N GLY A 9 7.73 -24.62 -16.87
CA GLY A 9 6.43 -24.19 -17.38
C GLY A 9 5.52 -23.58 -16.30
N CYS A 10 5.89 -23.68 -15.02
CA CYS A 10 5.11 -23.25 -13.88
C CYS A 10 5.78 -22.04 -13.20
N THR A 11 5.21 -20.86 -13.44
CA THR A 11 5.68 -19.56 -12.96
C THR A 11 4.61 -18.89 -12.09
N PRO A 12 4.98 -17.93 -11.21
CA PRO A 12 4.01 -17.15 -10.44
C PRO A 12 3.05 -16.33 -11.29
N GLU A 13 3.46 -15.93 -12.50
CA GLU A 13 2.66 -15.19 -13.49
C GLU A 13 2.73 -15.87 -14.86
N PRO A 14 1.61 -15.99 -15.62
CA PRO A 14 0.25 -15.54 -15.29
C PRO A 14 -0.46 -16.47 -14.28
N LEU A 15 -1.65 -16.07 -13.80
CA LEU A 15 -2.45 -16.84 -12.83
C LEU A 15 -2.67 -18.31 -13.24
N MET A 16 -2.86 -18.57 -14.54
CA MET A 16 -2.96 -19.93 -15.09
C MET A 16 -1.73 -20.79 -14.78
N ALA A 17 -0.52 -20.23 -14.88
CA ALA A 17 0.73 -20.95 -14.64
C ALA A 17 0.92 -21.24 -13.14
N TYR A 18 0.55 -20.30 -12.28
CA TYR A 18 0.56 -20.47 -10.82
C TYR A 18 -0.37 -21.61 -10.39
N LEU A 19 -1.64 -21.55 -10.81
CA LEU A 19 -2.63 -22.57 -10.47
C LEU A 19 -2.28 -23.94 -11.05
N LYS A 20 -1.72 -23.99 -12.28
CA LYS A 20 -1.20 -25.23 -12.87
C LYS A 20 -0.15 -25.88 -11.98
N ALA A 21 0.79 -25.09 -11.46
CA ALA A 21 1.84 -25.57 -10.57
C ALA A 21 1.24 -26.31 -9.36
N LEU A 22 0.22 -25.69 -8.76
CA LEU A 22 -0.49 -26.26 -7.63
C LEU A 22 -1.29 -27.52 -7.99
N GLY A 23 -1.90 -27.56 -9.17
CA GLY A 23 -2.61 -28.74 -9.66
C GLY A 23 -1.68 -29.93 -9.86
N ILE A 24 -0.50 -29.71 -10.44
CA ILE A 24 0.53 -30.76 -10.56
C ILE A 24 0.92 -31.27 -9.17
N PHE A 25 1.14 -30.37 -8.21
CA PHE A 25 1.51 -30.76 -6.85
C PHE A 25 0.42 -31.59 -6.17
N ARG A 26 -0.83 -31.13 -6.22
CA ARG A 26 -1.99 -31.84 -5.67
C ARG A 26 -2.10 -33.24 -6.26
N LEU A 27 -2.09 -33.37 -7.59
CA LEU A 27 -2.24 -34.65 -8.27
C LEU A 27 -1.13 -35.64 -7.91
N VAL A 28 0.13 -35.19 -7.88
CA VAL A 28 1.25 -36.04 -7.47
C VAL A 28 1.11 -36.46 -6.02
N ALA A 29 0.77 -35.53 -5.12
CA ALA A 29 0.67 -35.80 -3.69
C ALA A 29 -0.48 -36.75 -3.34
N GLU A 30 -1.63 -36.61 -4.00
CA GLU A 30 -2.83 -37.41 -3.73
C GLU A 30 -2.83 -38.76 -4.44
N GLN A 31 -2.36 -38.82 -5.69
CA GLN A 31 -2.53 -40.01 -6.53
C GLN A 31 -1.28 -40.88 -6.65
N LYS A 32 -0.08 -40.37 -6.32
CA LYS A 32 1.18 -41.10 -6.57
C LYS A 32 2.16 -41.11 -5.40
N ASP A 33 2.41 -39.97 -4.75
CA ASP A 33 3.43 -39.81 -3.71
C ASP A 33 2.97 -38.87 -2.60
N LYS A 34 2.39 -39.46 -1.53
CA LYS A 34 1.95 -38.73 -0.32
C LYS A 34 3.06 -37.97 0.42
N TYR A 35 4.34 -38.21 0.09
CA TYR A 35 5.49 -37.53 0.68
C TYR A 35 6.07 -36.45 -0.24
N ALA A 36 5.43 -36.18 -1.38
CA ALA A 36 5.84 -35.12 -2.28
C ALA A 36 5.87 -33.77 -1.55
N ARG A 37 6.83 -32.93 -1.93
CA ARG A 37 6.99 -31.56 -1.43
C ARG A 37 7.17 -30.60 -2.59
N ALA A 38 6.67 -29.38 -2.46
CA ALA A 38 6.86 -28.34 -3.46
C ALA A 38 7.17 -26.98 -2.84
N TRP A 39 7.83 -26.12 -3.62
CA TRP A 39 8.19 -24.74 -3.24
C TRP A 39 8.56 -23.91 -4.47
N TRP A 40 8.62 -22.59 -4.30
CA TRP A 40 9.06 -21.65 -5.33
C TRP A 40 10.54 -21.35 -5.18
N ARG A 41 11.26 -21.28 -6.30
CA ARG A 41 12.66 -20.83 -6.35
C ARG A 41 12.92 -20.12 -7.68
N ASN A 42 13.37 -18.87 -7.63
CA ASN A 42 13.67 -18.06 -8.83
C ASN A 42 12.53 -18.11 -9.86
N ASP A 43 11.31 -17.83 -9.42
CA ASP A 43 10.09 -17.84 -10.24
C ASP A 43 9.76 -19.17 -10.92
N THR A 44 10.35 -20.26 -10.44
CA THR A 44 10.09 -21.60 -10.95
C THR A 44 9.56 -22.48 -9.83
N PHE A 45 8.55 -23.28 -10.14
CA PHE A 45 8.00 -24.24 -9.19
C PHE A 45 8.86 -25.50 -9.11
N MET A 46 9.30 -25.85 -7.91
CA MET A 46 10.12 -27.00 -7.61
C MET A 46 9.25 -28.11 -7.04
N LEU A 47 9.39 -29.34 -7.56
CA LEU A 47 8.69 -30.52 -7.06
C LEU A 47 9.69 -31.60 -6.64
N LYS A 48 9.64 -32.00 -5.37
CA LYS A 48 10.38 -33.15 -4.85
C LYS A 48 9.43 -34.34 -4.69
N SER A 49 9.67 -35.44 -5.38
CA SER A 49 8.88 -36.67 -5.26
C SER A 49 9.71 -37.91 -5.62
N VAL A 50 9.10 -39.09 -5.54
CA VAL A 50 9.69 -40.34 -6.07
C VAL A 50 9.72 -40.40 -7.59
N LEU A 51 9.01 -39.50 -8.28
CA LEU A 51 8.96 -39.44 -9.74
C LEU A 51 10.15 -38.63 -10.25
N ASP A 52 10.88 -39.22 -11.20
CA ASP A 52 11.78 -38.46 -12.04
C ASP A 52 11.00 -37.77 -13.18
N ARG A 53 11.74 -37.20 -14.12
CA ARG A 53 11.17 -36.42 -15.23
C ARG A 53 10.20 -37.25 -16.08
N ASP A 54 10.63 -38.43 -16.52
CA ASP A 54 9.82 -39.29 -17.38
C ASP A 54 8.68 -39.94 -16.58
N GLY A 55 8.92 -40.33 -15.32
CA GLY A 55 7.90 -40.84 -14.43
C GLY A 55 6.75 -39.86 -14.18
N LEU A 56 7.04 -38.55 -14.08
CA LEU A 56 6.00 -37.52 -13.98
C LEU A 56 5.15 -37.42 -15.26
N VAL A 57 5.79 -37.47 -16.41
CA VAL A 57 5.11 -37.44 -17.72
C VAL A 57 4.23 -38.67 -17.90
N ASP A 58 4.76 -39.85 -17.60
CA ASP A 58 4.04 -41.11 -17.74
C ASP A 58 2.85 -41.22 -16.77
N PHE A 59 3.03 -40.74 -15.52
CA PHE A 59 1.93 -40.65 -14.56
C PHE A 59 0.77 -39.81 -15.11
N LEU A 60 1.04 -38.59 -15.59
CA LEU A 60 -0.01 -37.69 -16.07
C LEU A 60 -0.69 -38.18 -17.36
N LEU A 61 0.04 -38.85 -18.25
CA LEU A 61 -0.54 -39.41 -19.47
C LEU A 61 -1.42 -40.64 -19.18
N HIS A 62 -0.92 -41.58 -18.37
CA HIS A 62 -1.46 -42.94 -18.32
C HIS A 62 -2.21 -43.28 -17.03
N GLU A 63 -1.85 -42.66 -15.90
CA GLU A 63 -2.39 -43.03 -14.58
C GLU A 63 -3.32 -41.97 -13.98
N TYR A 64 -3.08 -40.69 -14.27
CA TYR A 64 -3.84 -39.56 -13.74
C TYR A 64 -5.35 -39.74 -13.87
N LYS A 65 -6.05 -39.56 -12.75
CA LYS A 65 -7.51 -39.58 -12.62
C LYS A 65 -8.04 -38.14 -12.49
N PRO A 66 -8.72 -37.59 -13.51
CA PRO A 66 -9.29 -36.25 -13.45
C PRO A 66 -10.37 -36.11 -12.38
N THR A 67 -10.32 -35.01 -11.62
CA THR A 67 -11.37 -34.65 -10.66
C THR A 67 -12.68 -34.33 -11.39
N PRO A 68 -13.85 -34.81 -10.93
CA PRO A 68 -15.14 -34.61 -11.59
C PRO A 68 -15.65 -33.17 -11.46
N ILE A 69 -15.11 -32.27 -12.28
CA ILE A 69 -15.51 -30.86 -12.35
C ILE A 69 -16.79 -30.75 -13.20
N VAL A 70 -17.95 -30.66 -12.54
CA VAL A 70 -19.27 -30.52 -13.16
C VAL A 70 -20.07 -29.38 -12.54
N SER A 71 -20.96 -28.74 -13.31
CA SER A 71 -21.79 -27.63 -12.82
C SER A 71 -23.25 -27.78 -13.28
N PRO A 72 -23.99 -28.80 -12.79
CA PRO A 72 -25.38 -29.06 -13.19
C PRO A 72 -26.33 -27.88 -12.89
N TRP A 73 -25.92 -26.90 -12.09
CA TRP A 73 -26.65 -25.67 -11.79
C TRP A 73 -26.48 -24.55 -12.84
N ASN A 74 -25.59 -24.72 -13.83
CA ASN A 74 -25.35 -23.74 -14.89
C ASN A 74 -25.89 -24.23 -16.24
N GLY A 75 -26.42 -23.32 -17.04
CA GLY A 75 -26.68 -23.58 -18.46
C GLY A 75 -25.38 -23.54 -19.26
N GLY A 76 -25.25 -24.40 -20.26
CA GLY A 76 -24.01 -24.63 -21.03
C GLY A 76 -23.07 -25.68 -20.42
N SER A 77 -23.43 -26.28 -19.28
CA SER A 77 -22.63 -27.27 -18.53
C SER A 77 -22.65 -28.66 -19.16
N GLY A 78 -23.64 -28.97 -19.99
CA GLY A 78 -23.86 -30.27 -20.60
C GLY A 78 -25.05 -31.03 -20.01
N PHE A 79 -25.67 -30.52 -18.96
CA PHE A 79 -26.79 -31.19 -18.27
C PHE A 79 -28.17 -30.85 -18.85
N TYR A 80 -28.28 -29.76 -19.63
CA TYR A 80 -29.55 -29.31 -20.19
C TYR A 80 -29.67 -29.59 -21.70
N PRO A 81 -30.88 -29.72 -22.28
CA PRO A 81 -31.07 -30.11 -23.68
C PRO A 81 -30.42 -29.21 -24.74
N LYS A 82 -30.16 -27.94 -24.42
CA LYS A 82 -29.52 -26.97 -25.33
C LYS A 82 -28.00 -26.87 -25.14
N ASP A 83 -27.45 -27.62 -24.20
CA ASP A 83 -26.03 -27.57 -23.87
C ASP A 83 -25.23 -28.43 -24.85
N ASN A 84 -23.95 -28.10 -25.00
CA ASN A 84 -23.01 -28.98 -25.70
C ASN A 84 -22.55 -30.08 -24.74
N SER A 85 -23.13 -31.28 -24.86
CA SER A 85 -22.84 -32.46 -24.04
C SER A 85 -21.76 -33.38 -24.61
N LYS A 86 -21.21 -33.10 -25.80
CA LYS A 86 -20.33 -34.02 -26.55
C LYS A 86 -19.14 -34.56 -25.74
N ALA A 87 -18.43 -33.67 -25.02
CA ALA A 87 -17.28 -34.09 -24.23
C ALA A 87 -17.68 -34.89 -22.99
N MET A 88 -18.82 -34.56 -22.37
CA MET A 88 -19.35 -35.34 -21.26
C MET A 88 -19.74 -36.75 -21.73
N GLU A 89 -20.43 -36.85 -22.87
CA GLU A 89 -20.80 -38.14 -23.48
C GLU A 89 -19.58 -38.98 -23.84
N ALA A 90 -18.56 -38.37 -24.47
CA ALA A 90 -17.30 -39.06 -24.78
C ALA A 90 -16.59 -39.62 -23.54
N ILE A 91 -16.66 -38.91 -22.39
CA ILE A 91 -16.12 -39.40 -21.12
C ILE A 91 -16.96 -40.58 -20.58
N LEU A 92 -18.30 -40.46 -20.59
CA LEU A 92 -19.22 -41.48 -20.09
C LEU A 92 -19.15 -42.79 -20.89
N GLU A 93 -18.90 -42.72 -22.21
CA GLU A 93 -18.77 -43.88 -23.09
C GLU A 93 -17.47 -44.66 -22.89
N LEU A 94 -16.48 -44.09 -22.18
CA LEU A 94 -15.23 -44.78 -21.90
C LEU A 94 -15.34 -45.71 -20.70
N GLU A 95 -15.08 -46.99 -20.96
CA GLU A 95 -14.82 -47.98 -19.92
C GLU A 95 -13.38 -47.84 -19.38
N SER A 96 -13.14 -46.79 -18.59
CA SER A 96 -11.86 -46.57 -17.91
C SER A 96 -12.06 -46.37 -16.40
N PRO A 97 -11.29 -47.06 -15.54
CA PRO A 97 -11.29 -46.82 -14.09
C PRO A 97 -10.96 -45.36 -13.72
N ARG A 98 -10.37 -44.61 -14.65
CA ARG A 98 -10.04 -43.20 -14.53
C ARG A 98 -11.26 -42.30 -14.30
N PHE A 99 -12.40 -42.67 -14.89
CA PHE A 99 -13.62 -41.84 -14.90
C PHE A 99 -14.76 -42.40 -14.05
N GLN A 100 -14.49 -43.40 -13.21
CA GLN A 100 -15.53 -44.05 -12.41
C GLN A 100 -16.27 -43.07 -11.49
N LEU A 101 -15.53 -42.25 -10.72
CA LEU A 101 -16.13 -41.20 -9.87
C LEU A 101 -16.86 -40.15 -10.72
N TRP A 102 -16.33 -39.84 -11.91
CA TRP A 102 -16.97 -38.91 -12.85
C TRP A 102 -18.35 -39.40 -13.30
N ASN A 103 -18.44 -40.68 -13.68
CA ASN A 103 -19.67 -41.31 -14.13
C ASN A 103 -20.73 -41.30 -13.03
N GLU A 104 -20.33 -41.58 -11.79
CA GLU A 104 -21.20 -41.50 -10.60
C GLU A 104 -21.74 -40.08 -10.39
N VAL A 105 -20.85 -39.08 -10.35
CA VAL A 105 -21.21 -37.67 -10.14
C VAL A 105 -22.13 -37.15 -11.24
N VAL A 106 -21.88 -37.47 -12.51
CA VAL A 106 -22.75 -37.07 -13.63
C VAL A 106 -24.11 -37.75 -13.56
N SER A 107 -24.16 -39.03 -13.16
CA SER A 107 -25.42 -39.76 -12.98
C SER A 107 -26.30 -39.09 -11.92
N ILE A 108 -25.71 -38.79 -10.75
CA ILE A 108 -26.41 -38.08 -9.66
C ILE A 108 -26.83 -36.68 -10.13
N GLY A 109 -25.95 -35.93 -10.79
CA GLY A 109 -26.24 -34.60 -11.32
C GLY A 109 -27.41 -34.58 -12.31
N LYS A 110 -27.47 -35.54 -13.25
CA LYS A 110 -28.61 -35.71 -14.17
C LYS A 110 -29.91 -36.00 -13.41
N GLY A 111 -29.85 -36.84 -12.38
CA GLY A 111 -30.98 -37.13 -11.49
C GLY A 111 -31.46 -35.92 -10.70
N ILE A 112 -30.56 -35.02 -10.27
CA ILE A 112 -30.93 -33.77 -9.60
C ILE A 112 -31.62 -32.81 -10.58
N VAL A 113 -31.05 -32.63 -11.78
CA VAL A 113 -31.57 -31.69 -12.79
C VAL A 113 -32.98 -32.10 -13.23
N SER A 114 -33.24 -33.40 -13.46
CA SER A 114 -34.57 -33.88 -13.85
C SER A 114 -35.64 -33.64 -12.78
N ARG A 115 -35.29 -33.73 -11.48
CA ARG A 115 -36.20 -33.43 -10.37
C ARG A 115 -36.49 -31.94 -10.20
N GLY A 116 -35.66 -31.07 -10.76
CA GLY A 116 -35.79 -29.61 -10.66
C GLY A 116 -36.61 -28.96 -11.78
N GLU A 117 -37.03 -29.73 -12.79
CA GLU A 117 -37.76 -29.22 -13.96
C GLU A 117 -39.06 -28.49 -13.55
N GLY A 118 -39.29 -27.29 -14.12
CA GLY A 118 -40.49 -26.48 -13.86
C GLY A 118 -40.37 -25.41 -12.76
N SER A 119 -39.22 -25.33 -12.07
CA SER A 119 -38.97 -24.29 -11.05
C SER A 119 -38.49 -22.96 -11.64
N ASP A 120 -38.69 -21.85 -10.92
CA ASP A 120 -38.09 -20.55 -11.29
C ASP A 120 -36.54 -20.63 -11.34
N LYS A 121 -35.93 -19.96 -12.31
CA LYS A 121 -34.50 -20.13 -12.64
C LYS A 121 -33.56 -19.77 -11.49
N LYS A 122 -33.91 -18.78 -10.65
CA LYS A 122 -33.04 -18.34 -9.56
C LYS A 122 -33.12 -19.30 -8.37
N THR A 123 -34.32 -19.66 -7.96
CA THR A 123 -34.55 -20.64 -6.88
C THR A 123 -34.07 -22.03 -7.28
N LEU A 124 -34.17 -22.39 -8.56
CA LEU A 124 -33.64 -23.63 -9.10
C LEU A 124 -32.12 -23.72 -8.94
N LYS A 125 -31.36 -22.65 -9.24
CA LYS A 125 -29.89 -22.65 -9.09
C LYS A 125 -29.48 -22.95 -7.65
N GLU A 126 -30.04 -22.24 -6.67
CA GLU A 126 -29.71 -22.43 -5.25
C GLU A 126 -30.15 -23.81 -4.74
N TRP A 127 -31.31 -24.30 -5.19
CA TRP A 127 -31.78 -25.65 -4.88
C TRP A 127 -30.84 -26.72 -5.46
N THR A 128 -30.40 -26.59 -6.71
CA THR A 128 -29.46 -27.53 -7.35
C THR A 128 -28.11 -27.52 -6.64
N LEU A 129 -27.59 -26.35 -6.26
CA LEU A 129 -26.36 -26.23 -5.47
C LEU A 129 -26.46 -26.97 -4.12
N ALA A 130 -27.59 -26.81 -3.41
CA ALA A 130 -27.82 -27.51 -2.14
C ALA A 130 -27.95 -29.03 -2.33
N LYS A 131 -28.62 -29.48 -3.38
CA LYS A 131 -28.77 -30.91 -3.71
C LYS A 131 -27.46 -31.56 -4.13
N CYS A 132 -26.65 -30.90 -4.95
CA CYS A 132 -25.33 -31.41 -5.32
C CYS A 132 -24.47 -31.60 -4.08
N ARG A 133 -24.45 -30.62 -3.16
CA ARG A 133 -23.70 -30.74 -1.90
C ARG A 133 -24.19 -31.88 -0.99
N ALA A 134 -25.49 -32.18 -1.01
CA ALA A 134 -26.09 -33.20 -0.15
C ALA A 134 -26.01 -34.62 -0.72
N GLU A 135 -25.95 -34.77 -2.05
CA GLU A 135 -26.08 -36.06 -2.73
C GLU A 135 -24.82 -36.50 -3.48
N PHE A 136 -23.86 -35.60 -3.75
CA PHE A 136 -22.60 -35.99 -4.38
C PHE A 136 -21.71 -36.78 -3.40
N PRO A 137 -20.85 -37.69 -3.89
CA PRO A 137 -19.84 -38.37 -3.06
C PRO A 137 -18.88 -37.36 -2.41
N ASP A 138 -18.33 -37.72 -1.25
CA ASP A 138 -17.39 -36.88 -0.49
C ASP A 138 -16.18 -36.45 -1.34
N ASP A 139 -15.67 -37.35 -2.19
CA ASP A 139 -14.53 -37.11 -3.09
C ASP A 139 -14.81 -36.05 -4.18
N ALA A 140 -16.08 -35.63 -4.37
CA ALA A 140 -16.47 -34.57 -5.30
C ALA A 140 -16.71 -33.22 -4.62
N LEU A 141 -16.64 -33.15 -3.28
CA LEU A 141 -16.93 -31.93 -2.52
C LEU A 141 -15.87 -30.84 -2.72
N ASP A 142 -14.61 -31.19 -3.00
CA ASP A 142 -13.53 -30.23 -3.27
C ASP A 142 -13.92 -29.19 -4.33
N TRP A 143 -14.57 -29.65 -5.41
CA TRP A 143 -15.04 -28.76 -6.47
C TRP A 143 -16.19 -27.85 -6.01
N LEU A 144 -17.11 -28.36 -5.20
CA LEU A 144 -18.22 -27.57 -4.67
C LEU A 144 -17.70 -26.50 -3.71
N ASP A 145 -16.79 -26.88 -2.81
CA ASP A 145 -16.17 -25.99 -1.82
C ASP A 145 -15.33 -24.90 -2.48
N ALA A 146 -14.61 -25.22 -3.55
CA ALA A 146 -13.93 -24.21 -4.36
C ALA A 146 -14.91 -23.29 -5.09
N THR A 147 -16.09 -23.77 -5.50
CA THR A 147 -16.99 -23.03 -6.39
C THR A 147 -18.00 -22.14 -5.68
N TYR A 148 -18.50 -22.53 -4.50
CA TYR A 148 -19.50 -21.75 -3.78
C TYR A 148 -19.58 -22.06 -2.29
N VAL A 149 -20.07 -21.07 -1.53
CA VAL A 149 -20.46 -21.21 -0.13
C VAL A 149 -21.95 -20.88 0.01
N LEU A 150 -22.72 -21.80 0.60
CA LEU A 150 -24.13 -21.56 0.92
C LEU A 150 -24.24 -20.81 2.25
N THR A 151 -24.90 -19.65 2.23
CA THR A 151 -25.14 -18.82 3.43
C THR A 151 -26.63 -18.65 3.68
N ALA A 152 -27.01 -18.10 4.84
CA ALA A 152 -28.40 -17.74 5.13
C ALA A 152 -29.01 -16.73 4.14
N TYR A 153 -28.17 -16.04 3.34
CA TYR A 153 -28.58 -15.04 2.36
C TYR A 153 -28.38 -15.50 0.92
N GLY A 154 -28.25 -16.81 0.69
CA GLY A 154 -28.03 -17.41 -0.63
C GLY A 154 -26.59 -17.81 -0.89
N ALA A 155 -26.32 -18.24 -2.12
CA ALA A 155 -25.00 -18.69 -2.55
C ALA A 155 -24.04 -17.51 -2.77
N ARG A 156 -22.79 -17.68 -2.33
CA ARG A 156 -21.66 -16.77 -2.58
C ARG A 156 -20.59 -17.49 -3.38
N PHE A 157 -19.95 -16.79 -4.30
CA PHE A 157 -19.00 -17.35 -5.25
C PHE A 157 -17.63 -16.67 -5.13
N PRO A 158 -16.50 -17.40 -5.25
CA PRO A 158 -15.18 -16.82 -5.25
C PRO A 158 -14.85 -16.14 -6.58
N PRO A 159 -14.01 -15.10 -6.59
CA PRO A 159 -13.58 -14.45 -7.83
C PRO A 159 -12.79 -15.39 -8.74
N LEU A 160 -12.06 -16.35 -8.17
CA LEU A 160 -11.30 -17.36 -8.92
C LEU A 160 -12.18 -18.25 -9.80
N LEU A 161 -13.49 -18.36 -9.56
CA LEU A 161 -14.41 -19.22 -10.33
C LEU A 161 -15.68 -18.48 -10.81
N GLY A 162 -15.62 -17.15 -10.84
CA GLY A 162 -16.70 -16.30 -11.35
C GLY A 162 -18.02 -16.53 -10.62
N THR A 163 -19.12 -16.79 -11.34
CA THR A 163 -20.46 -16.93 -10.76
C THR A 163 -20.91 -18.38 -10.61
N GLY A 164 -20.05 -19.18 -9.98
CA GLY A 164 -20.29 -20.58 -9.69
C GLY A 164 -19.85 -21.49 -10.82
N GLY A 165 -18.59 -21.34 -11.27
CA GLY A 165 -18.01 -22.18 -12.33
C GLY A 165 -18.17 -21.59 -13.73
N ASN A 166 -18.41 -20.28 -13.85
CA ASN A 166 -18.51 -19.62 -15.15
C ASN A 166 -18.09 -18.15 -15.13
N ASP A 167 -17.71 -17.66 -16.31
CA ASP A 167 -17.46 -16.25 -16.59
C ASP A 167 -18.23 -15.81 -17.83
N GLY A 168 -19.33 -15.08 -17.63
CA GLY A 168 -20.23 -14.69 -18.71
C GLY A 168 -20.82 -15.91 -19.41
N ARG A 169 -20.44 -16.13 -20.68
CA ARG A 169 -20.86 -17.31 -21.48
C ARG A 169 -19.88 -18.48 -21.40
N LEU A 170 -18.71 -18.28 -20.80
CA LEU A 170 -17.68 -19.31 -20.69
C LEU A 170 -18.00 -20.21 -19.49
N GLU A 171 -18.47 -21.43 -19.78
CA GLU A 171 -18.73 -22.44 -18.76
C GLU A 171 -17.48 -23.27 -18.50
N PHE A 172 -16.97 -23.21 -17.27
CA PHE A 172 -15.65 -23.77 -16.95
C PHE A 172 -15.64 -25.30 -16.93
N SER A 173 -16.68 -25.94 -16.39
CA SER A 173 -16.76 -27.40 -16.30
C SER A 173 -16.80 -28.06 -17.68
N ASN A 174 -17.62 -27.53 -18.60
CA ASN A 174 -17.72 -28.05 -19.95
C ASN A 174 -16.42 -27.81 -20.73
N ASN A 175 -15.81 -26.62 -20.58
CA ASN A 175 -14.51 -26.36 -21.19
C ASN A 175 -13.43 -27.29 -20.61
N PHE A 176 -13.46 -27.59 -19.31
CA PHE A 176 -12.55 -28.55 -18.68
C PHE A 176 -12.73 -29.96 -19.27
N MET A 177 -13.96 -30.49 -19.34
CA MET A 177 -14.24 -31.79 -19.97
C MET A 177 -13.73 -31.88 -21.41
N GLN A 178 -13.97 -30.82 -22.19
CA GLN A 178 -13.48 -30.77 -23.57
C GLN A 178 -11.95 -30.75 -23.66
N ASN A 179 -11.25 -30.11 -22.71
CA ASN A 179 -9.79 -30.16 -22.64
C ASN A 179 -9.28 -31.52 -22.14
N VAL A 180 -9.97 -32.20 -21.21
CA VAL A 180 -9.64 -33.58 -20.77
C VAL A 180 -9.72 -34.56 -21.95
N VAL A 181 -10.80 -34.49 -22.74
CA VAL A 181 -10.96 -35.28 -23.97
C VAL A 181 -9.81 -35.03 -24.95
N SER A 182 -9.38 -33.76 -25.06
CA SER A 182 -8.29 -33.35 -25.95
C SER A 182 -6.89 -33.72 -25.44
N THR A 183 -6.63 -33.69 -24.13
CA THR A 183 -5.34 -34.04 -23.53
C THR A 183 -5.09 -35.53 -23.53
N LEU A 184 -6.14 -36.31 -23.31
CA LEU A 184 -6.08 -37.78 -23.23
C LEU A 184 -6.30 -38.45 -24.59
N ASN A 185 -6.52 -37.65 -25.65
CA ASN A 185 -6.85 -38.08 -27.00
C ASN A 185 -7.91 -39.18 -27.05
N ILE A 186 -9.00 -38.95 -26.32
CA ILE A 186 -10.14 -39.86 -26.29
C ILE A 186 -10.72 -40.00 -27.72
N ASP A 187 -10.67 -38.92 -28.51
CA ASP A 187 -11.27 -38.83 -29.85
C ASP A 187 -10.35 -39.22 -31.02
N ASP A 188 -9.01 -39.27 -30.86
CA ASP A 188 -8.06 -39.58 -31.96
C ASP A 188 -6.89 -40.49 -31.51
N ARG A 189 -7.13 -41.80 -31.61
CA ARG A 189 -6.23 -42.85 -31.10
C ARG A 189 -5.01 -43.15 -31.99
N ARG A 190 -4.92 -42.64 -33.22
CA ARG A 190 -3.83 -43.05 -34.18
C ARG A 190 -2.59 -42.16 -34.14
N ASN A 191 -2.74 -40.85 -33.93
CA ASN A 191 -1.62 -39.89 -33.86
C ASN A 191 -1.59 -39.06 -32.55
N GLY A 192 -2.57 -39.22 -31.67
CA GLY A 192 -2.76 -38.37 -30.50
C GLY A 192 -1.65 -38.45 -29.44
N ALA A 193 -1.10 -39.64 -29.18
CA ALA A 193 -0.19 -39.85 -28.05
C ALA A 193 1.07 -38.96 -28.09
N SER A 194 1.69 -38.81 -29.26
CA SER A 194 2.85 -37.92 -29.45
C SER A 194 2.50 -36.46 -29.23
N VAL A 195 1.32 -36.02 -29.69
CA VAL A 195 0.85 -34.65 -29.53
C VAL A 195 0.54 -34.33 -28.07
N ALA A 196 -0.14 -35.23 -27.36
CA ALA A 196 -0.41 -35.08 -25.93
C ALA A 196 0.87 -35.04 -25.11
N ARG A 197 1.85 -35.91 -25.41
CA ARG A 197 3.16 -35.90 -24.75
C ARG A 197 3.91 -34.58 -25.00
N SER A 198 3.96 -34.11 -26.24
CA SER A 198 4.63 -32.84 -26.58
C SER A 198 3.98 -31.64 -25.88
N ARG A 199 2.64 -31.58 -25.85
CA ARG A 199 1.89 -30.56 -25.11
C ARG A 199 2.14 -30.61 -23.60
N LEU A 200 2.23 -31.81 -23.03
CA LEU A 200 2.52 -31.98 -21.60
C LEU A 200 3.94 -31.54 -21.25
N ILE A 201 4.93 -31.91 -22.07
CA ILE A 201 6.33 -31.47 -21.88
C ILE A 201 6.43 -29.95 -21.91
N ALA A 202 5.73 -29.30 -22.85
CA ALA A 202 5.67 -27.84 -22.88
C ALA A 202 5.00 -27.25 -21.62
N ALA A 203 3.90 -27.85 -21.15
CA ALA A 203 3.21 -27.40 -19.94
C ALA A 203 4.07 -27.53 -18.67
N LEU A 204 4.84 -28.61 -18.53
CA LEU A 204 5.66 -28.88 -17.35
C LEU A 204 7.00 -28.14 -17.37
N PHE A 205 7.70 -28.16 -18.51
CA PHE A 205 9.10 -27.78 -18.61
C PHE A 205 9.36 -26.57 -19.52
N ASN A 206 8.32 -26.00 -20.14
CA ASN A 206 8.46 -24.93 -21.14
C ASN A 206 9.40 -25.32 -22.30
N GLU A 207 9.31 -26.57 -22.74
CA GLU A 207 10.18 -27.14 -23.78
C GLU A 207 9.39 -27.55 -25.03
N GLY A 208 10.02 -27.35 -26.20
CA GLY A 208 9.49 -27.73 -27.50
C GLY A 208 8.52 -26.71 -28.12
N SER A 209 7.86 -27.11 -29.21
CA SER A 209 6.88 -26.29 -29.93
C SER A 209 5.62 -27.12 -30.18
N PRO A 210 4.77 -27.31 -29.15
CA PRO A 210 3.61 -28.19 -29.27
C PRO A 210 2.56 -27.58 -30.21
N GLN A 211 1.77 -28.43 -30.84
CA GLN A 211 0.61 -27.99 -31.59
C GLN A 211 -0.49 -27.50 -30.63
N LEU A 212 -0.67 -26.19 -30.48
CA LEU A 212 -1.72 -25.60 -29.63
C LEU A 212 -3.12 -25.74 -30.24
N MET A 213 -4.16 -25.70 -29.40
CA MET A 213 -5.55 -25.71 -29.86
C MET A 213 -6.07 -24.31 -30.12
N LYS A 214 -6.76 -24.14 -31.25
CA LYS A 214 -7.48 -22.91 -31.60
C LYS A 214 -8.87 -22.88 -30.95
N LYS A 215 -9.43 -21.68 -30.78
CA LYS A 215 -10.81 -21.44 -30.31
C LYS A 215 -11.12 -22.05 -28.93
N ARG A 216 -10.08 -22.16 -28.10
CA ARG A 216 -10.16 -22.59 -26.71
C ARG A 216 -9.88 -21.38 -25.82
N SER A 217 -10.90 -20.82 -25.19
CA SER A 217 -10.70 -19.71 -24.26
C SER A 217 -10.14 -20.22 -22.93
N THR A 218 -9.10 -19.54 -22.43
CA THR A 218 -8.57 -19.70 -21.07
C THR A 218 -9.31 -18.82 -20.06
N GLY A 219 -10.40 -18.15 -20.44
CA GLY A 219 -11.04 -17.14 -19.59
C GLY A 219 -10.06 -16.04 -19.18
N PHE A 220 -10.21 -15.55 -17.95
CA PHE A 220 -9.38 -14.47 -17.40
C PHE A 220 -8.00 -14.91 -16.89
N TYR A 221 -7.69 -16.22 -16.83
CA TYR A 221 -6.49 -16.73 -16.15
C TYR A 221 -5.18 -16.52 -16.92
N ASN A 222 -5.25 -16.32 -18.25
CA ASN A 222 -4.08 -16.11 -19.09
C ASN A 222 -4.30 -14.95 -20.07
N PRO A 223 -4.04 -13.71 -19.64
CA PRO A 223 -4.22 -12.52 -20.48
C PRO A 223 -3.45 -12.55 -21.80
N GLY A 224 -2.30 -13.25 -21.85
CA GLY A 224 -1.45 -13.33 -23.05
C GLY A 224 -2.00 -14.23 -24.15
N SER A 225 -2.97 -15.11 -23.87
CA SER A 225 -3.47 -16.13 -24.82
C SER A 225 -4.93 -15.93 -25.26
N VAL A 226 -5.54 -14.79 -24.94
CA VAL A 226 -6.97 -14.50 -25.18
C VAL A 226 -7.34 -14.39 -26.68
N GLY A 227 -6.36 -14.34 -27.58
CA GLY A 227 -6.58 -14.08 -29.00
C GLY A 227 -7.06 -12.63 -29.26
N GLY A 228 -7.43 -12.32 -30.49
CA GLY A 228 -7.94 -11.00 -30.87
C GLY A 228 -6.98 -10.17 -31.73
N ALA A 229 -7.25 -8.87 -31.81
CA ALA A 229 -6.48 -7.96 -32.65
C ALA A 229 -5.01 -7.92 -32.23
N ASN A 230 -4.10 -8.04 -33.19
CA ASN A 230 -2.64 -8.11 -32.98
C ASN A 230 -2.15 -9.30 -32.12
N ALA A 231 -2.93 -10.38 -31.99
CA ALA A 231 -2.50 -11.58 -31.26
C ALA A 231 -1.41 -12.40 -32.02
N SER A 232 -1.23 -12.17 -33.31
CA SER A 232 -0.16 -12.76 -34.13
C SER A 232 0.21 -11.86 -35.32
N VAL A 233 0.99 -12.36 -36.28
CA VAL A 233 1.31 -11.68 -37.54
C VAL A 233 0.04 -11.59 -38.40
N GLY A 234 -0.75 -10.54 -38.19
CA GLY A 234 -2.04 -10.29 -38.85
C GLY A 234 -2.95 -9.34 -38.05
N PHE A 235 -4.11 -8.99 -38.60
CA PHE A 235 -5.05 -8.07 -37.93
C PHE A 235 -5.83 -8.71 -36.77
N ASN A 236 -6.03 -10.03 -36.78
CA ASN A 236 -6.81 -10.77 -35.77
C ASN A 236 -6.42 -12.25 -35.80
N ASP A 237 -6.27 -12.91 -34.66
CA ASP A 237 -6.02 -14.37 -34.58
C ASP A 237 -6.83 -15.04 -33.47
N ASP A 238 -7.03 -16.36 -33.60
CA ASP A 238 -7.75 -17.18 -32.61
C ASP A 238 -6.94 -17.31 -31.31
N ALA A 239 -7.64 -17.48 -30.18
CA ALA A 239 -7.01 -17.89 -28.93
C ALA A 239 -6.30 -19.26 -29.10
N LEU A 240 -5.03 -19.31 -28.72
CA LEU A 240 -4.20 -20.51 -28.74
C LEU A 240 -3.96 -20.99 -27.31
N THR A 241 -4.40 -22.22 -27.03
CA THR A 241 -4.34 -22.79 -25.68
C THR A 241 -3.75 -24.18 -25.72
N ASN A 242 -2.89 -24.47 -24.74
CA ASN A 242 -2.47 -25.83 -24.45
C ASN A 242 -3.51 -26.47 -23.50
N PRO A 243 -4.20 -27.55 -23.91
CA PRO A 243 -5.22 -28.19 -23.08
C PRO A 243 -4.69 -28.68 -21.72
N TRP A 244 -3.42 -29.08 -21.64
CA TRP A 244 -2.80 -29.48 -20.37
C TRP A 244 -2.72 -28.35 -19.37
N ASP A 245 -2.43 -27.12 -19.82
CA ASP A 245 -2.38 -25.98 -18.92
C ASP A 245 -3.74 -25.71 -18.29
N TYR A 246 -4.83 -25.81 -19.07
CA TYR A 246 -6.19 -25.60 -18.58
C TYR A 246 -6.62 -26.70 -17.59
N VAL A 247 -6.36 -27.98 -17.92
CA VAL A 247 -6.69 -29.11 -17.05
C VAL A 247 -5.94 -29.00 -15.72
N LEU A 248 -4.62 -28.84 -15.77
CA LEU A 248 -3.81 -28.77 -14.55
C LEU A 248 -4.12 -27.52 -13.72
N MET A 249 -4.45 -26.39 -14.36
CA MET A 249 -4.88 -25.18 -13.66
C MET A 249 -6.13 -25.42 -12.81
N PHE A 250 -7.17 -26.03 -13.39
CA PHE A 250 -8.42 -26.32 -12.66
C PHE A 250 -8.23 -27.33 -11.53
N GLU A 251 -7.33 -28.30 -11.71
CA GLU A 251 -6.94 -29.22 -10.62
C GLU A 251 -6.28 -28.47 -9.45
N GLY A 252 -5.61 -27.34 -9.71
CA GLY A 252 -4.98 -26.50 -8.68
C GLY A 252 -5.94 -25.50 -8.01
N VAL A 253 -6.98 -25.05 -8.72
CA VAL A 253 -8.00 -24.15 -8.14
C VAL A 253 -8.71 -24.80 -6.95
N LEU A 254 -8.83 -26.13 -6.95
CA LEU A 254 -9.49 -26.92 -5.90
C LEU A 254 -8.88 -26.72 -4.50
N LEU A 255 -7.63 -26.27 -4.42
CA LEU A 255 -6.99 -25.97 -3.13
C LEU A 255 -7.58 -24.73 -2.44
N PHE A 256 -8.27 -23.85 -3.17
CA PHE A 256 -8.85 -22.59 -2.67
C PHE A 256 -10.33 -22.74 -2.30
N ALA A 257 -10.62 -23.73 -1.45
CA ALA A 257 -11.95 -23.98 -0.90
C ALA A 257 -12.47 -22.79 -0.06
N GLY A 258 -13.71 -22.37 -0.29
CA GLY A 258 -14.40 -21.37 0.50
C GLY A 258 -15.03 -21.95 1.76
N ALA A 259 -15.16 -21.11 2.79
CA ALA A 259 -15.81 -21.48 4.05
C ALA A 259 -16.84 -20.43 4.51
N ALA A 260 -17.82 -20.87 5.30
CA ALA A 260 -18.74 -19.96 6.00
C ALA A 260 -18.15 -19.55 7.36
N ALA A 261 -17.90 -18.25 7.57
CA ALA A 261 -17.36 -17.73 8.83
C ALA A 261 -18.38 -16.86 9.59
N ARG A 262 -18.42 -17.00 10.92
CA ARG A 262 -19.14 -16.06 11.82
C ARG A 262 -18.15 -15.01 12.34
N ARG A 263 -18.41 -13.73 12.07
CA ARG A 263 -17.66 -12.63 12.71
C ARG A 263 -18.09 -12.52 14.19
N LEU A 264 -17.13 -12.43 15.11
CA LEU A 264 -17.36 -12.12 16.53
C LEU A 264 -17.57 -10.61 16.81
N SER A 265 -17.75 -9.79 15.77
CA SER A 265 -18.08 -8.36 15.87
C SER A 265 -19.59 -8.12 15.79
N SER A 266 -20.09 -7.00 16.30
CA SER A 266 -21.52 -6.64 16.47
C SER A 266 -22.44 -6.67 15.24
N GLN A 267 -21.94 -7.05 14.05
CA GLN A 267 -22.78 -7.37 12.89
C GLN A 267 -22.89 -8.90 12.71
N THR A 268 -24.08 -9.40 13.04
CA THR A 268 -24.49 -10.81 13.18
C THR A 268 -24.80 -11.54 11.86
N SER A 269 -24.08 -11.29 10.76
CA SER A 269 -24.26 -12.05 9.51
C SER A 269 -23.08 -12.99 9.20
N SER A 270 -23.38 -14.24 8.89
CA SER A 270 -22.40 -15.18 8.32
C SER A 270 -21.95 -14.68 6.94
N LYS A 271 -20.67 -14.39 6.76
CA LYS A 271 -20.09 -14.05 5.45
C LYS A 271 -19.36 -15.29 4.89
N ALA A 272 -19.44 -15.47 3.57
CA ALA A 272 -18.54 -16.38 2.88
C ALA A 272 -17.13 -15.79 2.88
N VAL A 273 -16.14 -16.62 3.16
CA VAL A 273 -14.72 -16.25 3.14
C VAL A 273 -14.03 -17.20 2.18
N PHE A 274 -13.21 -16.62 1.31
CA PHE A 274 -12.39 -17.36 0.36
C PHE A 274 -10.92 -17.06 0.68
N PRO A 275 -10.03 -18.08 0.68
CA PRO A 275 -8.63 -17.91 1.02
C PRO A 275 -7.92 -16.83 0.21
N PHE A 276 -7.21 -15.93 0.90
CA PHE A 276 -6.41 -14.86 0.29
C PHE A 276 -7.16 -13.98 -0.71
N THR A 277 -8.44 -13.74 -0.42
CA THR A 277 -9.31 -12.93 -1.27
C THR A 277 -9.90 -11.76 -0.48
N VAL A 278 -9.85 -10.58 -1.08
CA VAL A 278 -10.33 -9.32 -0.47
C VAL A 278 -11.06 -8.48 -1.51
N ASP A 279 -11.83 -7.48 -1.06
CA ASP A 279 -12.45 -6.54 -1.98
C ASP A 279 -11.37 -5.80 -2.79
N SER A 280 -11.71 -5.41 -4.01
CA SER A 280 -10.77 -4.71 -4.87
C SER A 280 -10.42 -3.33 -4.29
N SER A 281 -9.18 -2.89 -4.50
CA SER A 281 -8.76 -1.51 -4.30
C SER A 281 -8.19 -0.97 -5.60
N ALA A 282 -8.55 0.28 -5.92
CA ALA A 282 -7.97 1.01 -7.05
C ALA A 282 -6.49 1.36 -6.84
N ALA A 283 -5.97 1.15 -5.62
CA ALA A 283 -4.61 1.50 -5.23
C ALA A 283 -3.56 0.55 -5.82
N GLY A 284 -2.39 1.09 -6.15
CA GLY A 284 -1.27 0.39 -6.79
C GLY A 284 -1.48 0.13 -8.28
N TYR A 285 -2.43 0.83 -8.92
CA TYR A 285 -2.74 0.68 -10.34
C TYR A 285 -2.97 2.04 -11.03
N GLY A 286 -1.99 2.50 -11.80
CA GLY A 286 -1.94 3.86 -12.34
C GLY A 286 -2.84 4.16 -13.55
N THR A 287 -3.62 3.19 -14.09
CA THR A 287 -4.30 3.36 -15.39
C THR A 287 -5.82 3.13 -15.40
N SER A 288 -6.47 2.85 -14.27
CA SER A 288 -7.92 2.58 -14.25
C SER A 288 -8.79 3.72 -13.74
N ALA A 289 -9.98 3.84 -14.32
CA ALA A 289 -11.04 4.73 -13.85
C ALA A 289 -11.74 4.17 -12.60
N ASP A 290 -12.18 5.05 -11.67
CA ASP A 290 -12.88 4.67 -10.44
C ASP A 290 -14.18 3.88 -10.71
N SER A 291 -14.78 4.01 -11.90
CA SER A 291 -15.94 3.22 -12.34
C SER A 291 -15.66 1.73 -12.53
N GLU A 292 -14.39 1.33 -12.59
CA GLU A 292 -13.97 -0.08 -12.68
C GLU A 292 -13.87 -0.75 -11.28
N TYR A 293 -13.90 0.05 -10.21
CA TYR A 293 -13.75 -0.38 -8.80
C TYR A 293 -14.99 0.05 -8.01
N GLY A 294 -16.05 -0.77 -8.06
CA GLY A 294 -17.31 -0.57 -7.36
C GLY A 294 -18.10 -1.88 -7.25
N ASP A 295 -19.44 -1.80 -7.16
CA ASP A 295 -20.35 -2.97 -7.09
C ASP A 295 -20.19 -3.97 -8.26
N SER A 296 -19.58 -3.54 -9.36
CA SER A 296 -19.28 -4.34 -10.56
C SER A 296 -17.87 -4.94 -10.58
N SER A 297 -16.98 -4.57 -9.65
CA SER A 297 -15.60 -5.06 -9.63
C SER A 297 -15.50 -6.42 -8.94
N ARG A 298 -14.70 -7.33 -9.49
CA ARG A 298 -14.40 -8.61 -8.83
C ARG A 298 -13.35 -8.39 -7.73
N ALA A 299 -13.51 -9.11 -6.62
CA ALA A 299 -12.54 -9.19 -5.52
C ALA A 299 -11.13 -9.54 -6.01
N GLU A 300 -10.09 -9.11 -5.32
CA GLU A 300 -8.68 -9.43 -5.61
C GLU A 300 -8.26 -10.79 -5.05
N PHE A 301 -7.28 -11.42 -5.70
CA PHE A 301 -6.65 -12.65 -5.21
C PHE A 301 -5.17 -12.43 -4.95
N TRP A 302 -4.69 -12.91 -3.80
CA TRP A 302 -3.29 -12.78 -3.37
C TRP A 302 -2.65 -14.16 -3.32
N ALA A 303 -1.86 -14.51 -4.33
CA ALA A 303 -1.30 -15.84 -4.48
C ALA A 303 -0.06 -16.01 -3.60
N PRO A 304 -0.05 -16.91 -2.61
CA PRO A 304 1.10 -17.12 -1.74
C PRO A 304 2.27 -17.79 -2.47
N LEU A 305 3.47 -17.27 -2.26
CA LEU A 305 4.73 -17.82 -2.75
C LEU A 305 5.63 -18.15 -1.54
N TRP A 306 5.89 -19.44 -1.34
CA TRP A 306 6.73 -19.96 -0.27
C TRP A 306 8.01 -20.57 -0.84
N ASP A 307 9.11 -20.49 -0.10
CA ASP A 307 10.44 -20.96 -0.54
C ASP A 307 10.91 -22.24 0.15
N GLN A 308 10.20 -22.70 1.19
CA GLN A 308 10.52 -23.92 1.93
C GLN A 308 9.82 -25.15 1.33
N PRO A 309 10.47 -26.33 1.28
CA PRO A 309 9.82 -27.55 0.79
C PRO A 309 8.60 -28.00 1.64
N THR A 310 7.40 -27.72 1.14
CA THR A 310 6.11 -27.88 1.84
C THR A 310 5.34 -29.09 1.33
N LYS A 311 4.73 -29.86 2.22
CA LYS A 311 3.81 -30.98 1.88
C LYS A 311 2.40 -30.47 1.57
N ILE A 312 1.60 -31.29 0.87
CA ILE A 312 0.24 -30.90 0.51
C ILE A 312 -0.65 -30.62 1.74
N GLN A 313 -0.46 -31.35 2.84
CA GLN A 313 -1.25 -31.11 4.07
C GLN A 313 -0.90 -29.77 4.73
N GLU A 314 0.38 -29.37 4.67
CA GLU A 314 0.85 -28.08 5.18
C GLU A 314 0.32 -26.92 4.31
N LEU A 315 0.31 -27.11 2.98
CA LEU A 315 -0.29 -26.15 2.06
C LEU A 315 -1.80 -26.01 2.27
N ASN A 316 -2.52 -27.12 2.43
CA ASN A 316 -3.96 -27.10 2.71
C ASN A 316 -4.27 -26.35 4.00
N HIS A 317 -3.46 -26.55 5.05
CA HIS A 317 -3.62 -25.78 6.29
C HIS A 317 -3.44 -24.28 6.04
N LEU A 318 -2.35 -23.88 5.40
CA LEU A 318 -2.05 -22.48 5.05
C LEU A 318 -3.17 -21.81 4.23
N VAL A 319 -3.67 -22.50 3.20
CA VAL A 319 -4.75 -21.98 2.35
C VAL A 319 -6.07 -21.96 3.11
N SER A 320 -6.40 -22.98 3.89
CA SER A 320 -7.65 -23.02 4.67
C SER A 320 -7.76 -21.90 5.70
N GLU A 321 -6.65 -21.46 6.28
CA GLU A 321 -6.63 -20.34 7.21
C GLU A 321 -6.72 -19.00 6.47
N GLY A 322 -6.00 -18.87 5.34
CA GLY A 322 -6.13 -17.74 4.41
C GLY A 322 -6.02 -16.36 5.07
N ARG A 323 -5.24 -16.23 6.16
CA ARG A 323 -5.31 -15.03 7.01
C ARG A 323 -4.64 -13.84 6.36
N ALA A 324 -5.26 -12.69 6.56
CA ALA A 324 -4.72 -11.37 6.29
C ALA A 324 -5.29 -10.43 7.35
N GLN A 325 -4.58 -10.32 8.47
CA GLN A 325 -5.00 -9.57 9.64
C GLN A 325 -4.20 -8.27 9.81
N MET A 326 -4.87 -7.29 10.36
CA MET A 326 -4.41 -5.95 10.59
C MET A 326 -4.67 -5.66 12.07
N GLY A 327 -3.71 -5.98 12.93
CA GLY A 327 -3.93 -5.99 14.38
C GLY A 327 -5.03 -6.99 14.77
N ARG A 328 -6.21 -6.48 15.18
CA ARG A 328 -7.36 -7.32 15.59
C ARG A 328 -8.45 -7.47 14.52
N ARG A 329 -8.28 -6.87 13.35
CA ARG A 329 -9.27 -6.90 12.25
C ARG A 329 -8.76 -7.71 11.06
N GLN A 330 -9.64 -8.36 10.33
CA GLN A 330 -9.33 -8.90 9.01
C GLN A 330 -9.21 -7.74 8.00
N GLY A 331 -8.27 -7.83 7.06
CA GLY A 331 -8.18 -6.90 5.93
C GLY A 331 -9.44 -6.95 5.08
N ALA A 332 -9.93 -5.78 4.67
CA ALA A 332 -11.14 -5.66 3.86
C ALA A 332 -10.84 -5.59 2.36
N ASN A 333 -9.75 -4.92 1.98
CA ASN A 333 -9.40 -4.63 0.60
C ASN A 333 -7.90 -4.87 0.31
N GLY A 334 -7.48 -4.67 -0.94
CA GLY A 334 -6.09 -4.82 -1.38
C GLY A 334 -5.08 -4.02 -0.55
N THR A 335 -5.39 -2.77 -0.20
CA THR A 335 -4.52 -1.91 0.63
C THR A 335 -4.34 -2.48 2.04
N ASP A 336 -5.42 -2.97 2.65
CA ASP A 336 -5.34 -3.64 3.95
C ASP A 336 -4.56 -4.96 3.87
N PHE A 337 -4.67 -5.71 2.76
CA PHE A 337 -3.90 -6.93 2.55
C PHE A 337 -2.41 -6.63 2.42
N ALA A 338 -2.02 -5.61 1.64
CA ALA A 338 -0.63 -5.17 1.53
C ALA A 338 -0.01 -4.84 2.90
N ARG A 339 -0.77 -4.12 3.73
CA ARG A 339 -0.37 -3.81 5.12
C ARG A 339 -0.30 -5.07 5.99
N ALA A 340 -1.18 -6.05 5.80
CA ALA A 340 -1.16 -7.32 6.54
C ALA A 340 0.09 -8.16 6.20
N VAL A 341 0.53 -8.13 4.93
CA VAL A 341 1.76 -8.81 4.49
C VAL A 341 2.98 -8.26 5.24
N ILE A 342 3.15 -6.94 5.26
CA ILE A 342 4.30 -6.31 5.94
C ILE A 342 4.18 -6.34 7.47
N GLY A 343 2.97 -6.37 8.02
CA GLY A 343 2.71 -6.41 9.47
C GLY A 343 2.75 -7.81 10.09
N LEU A 344 3.19 -8.85 9.35
CA LEU A 344 3.14 -10.26 9.76
C LEU A 344 1.73 -10.73 10.17
N GLY A 345 0.70 -10.11 9.59
CA GLY A 345 -0.69 -10.49 9.74
C GLY A 345 -1.14 -11.59 8.78
N THR A 346 -0.22 -12.12 7.98
CA THR A 346 -0.41 -13.28 7.10
C THR A 346 0.27 -14.52 7.68
N GLU A 347 -0.02 -15.69 7.11
CA GLU A 347 0.46 -16.94 7.67
C GLU A 347 1.97 -17.13 7.53
N ARG A 348 2.58 -17.67 8.60
CA ARG A 348 4.01 -17.95 8.64
C ARG A 348 4.39 -18.94 7.55
N GLY A 349 5.55 -18.73 6.93
CA GLY A 349 6.07 -19.59 5.88
C GLY A 349 5.72 -19.15 4.45
N VAL A 350 4.90 -18.11 4.27
CA VAL A 350 4.79 -17.41 2.99
C VAL A 350 5.87 -16.33 2.90
N ARG A 351 6.72 -16.40 1.87
CA ARG A 351 7.80 -15.43 1.65
C ARG A 351 7.32 -14.19 0.91
N GLN A 352 6.39 -14.37 -0.04
CA GLN A 352 5.91 -13.31 -0.91
C GLN A 352 4.47 -13.59 -1.33
N PHE A 353 3.71 -12.55 -1.66
CA PHE A 353 2.42 -12.68 -2.32
C PHE A 353 2.44 -12.01 -3.70
N GLN A 354 1.87 -12.69 -4.70
CA GLN A 354 1.55 -12.11 -6.00
C GLN A 354 0.12 -11.58 -5.97
N ARG A 355 -0.05 -10.26 -6.12
CA ARG A 355 -1.37 -9.63 -6.17
C ARG A 355 -1.97 -9.77 -7.56
N TYR A 356 -3.23 -10.20 -7.63
CA TYR A 356 -4.03 -10.27 -8.85
C TYR A 356 -5.33 -9.47 -8.72
N GLY A 357 -5.52 -8.53 -9.64
CA GLY A 357 -6.79 -7.82 -9.82
C GLY A 357 -7.58 -8.39 -10.99
N PHE A 358 -8.90 -8.56 -10.82
CA PHE A 358 -9.79 -9.02 -11.89
C PHE A 358 -10.50 -7.83 -12.53
N MET A 359 -9.97 -7.35 -13.65
CA MET A 359 -10.42 -6.11 -14.29
C MET A 359 -11.29 -6.40 -15.51
N VAL A 360 -12.26 -5.54 -15.78
CA VAL A 360 -13.16 -5.68 -16.95
C VAL A 360 -12.48 -5.12 -18.20
N ARG A 361 -12.38 -5.95 -19.24
CA ARG A 361 -11.98 -5.59 -20.60
C ARG A 361 -13.20 -5.48 -21.50
N ASN A 362 -13.23 -4.44 -22.35
CA ASN A 362 -14.28 -4.18 -23.34
C ASN A 362 -15.71 -4.26 -22.78
N GLY A 363 -15.89 -3.92 -21.49
CA GLY A 363 -17.19 -3.87 -20.80
C GLY A 363 -17.84 -5.21 -20.44
N LEU A 364 -17.26 -6.38 -20.78
CA LEU A 364 -17.94 -7.68 -20.61
C LEU A 364 -17.06 -8.85 -20.14
N ALA A 365 -15.73 -8.82 -20.30
CA ALA A 365 -14.87 -9.96 -20.01
C ALA A 365 -13.78 -9.60 -18.98
N TYR A 366 -13.51 -10.45 -18.01
CA TYR A 366 -12.48 -10.17 -17.01
C TYR A 366 -11.08 -10.56 -17.49
N LEU A 367 -10.05 -9.95 -16.90
CA LEU A 367 -8.64 -10.36 -16.96
C LEU A 367 -8.07 -10.40 -15.54
N ALA A 368 -7.37 -11.48 -15.19
CA ALA A 368 -6.56 -11.53 -13.97
C ALA A 368 -5.20 -10.87 -14.28
N ALA A 369 -5.08 -9.59 -13.94
CA ALA A 369 -3.83 -8.85 -14.14
C ALA A 369 -2.95 -8.95 -12.89
N PRO A 370 -1.65 -9.25 -13.05
CA PRO A 370 -0.70 -9.12 -11.96
C PRO A 370 -0.55 -7.63 -11.60
N LEU A 371 -0.72 -7.31 -10.31
CA LEU A 371 -0.64 -5.95 -9.75
C LEU A 371 0.59 -5.76 -8.85
N GLY A 372 1.64 -6.56 -9.08
CA GLY A 372 2.89 -6.52 -8.33
C GLY A 372 2.98 -7.57 -7.22
N ARG A 373 4.18 -7.67 -6.65
CA ARG A 373 4.54 -8.60 -5.59
C ARG A 373 4.89 -7.90 -4.30
N PHE A 374 4.59 -8.56 -3.18
CA PHE A 374 4.76 -8.05 -1.83
C PHE A 374 5.52 -9.06 -0.99
N ASP A 375 6.68 -8.65 -0.47
CA ASP A 375 7.53 -9.50 0.34
C ASP A 375 7.07 -9.49 1.80
N SER A 376 6.79 -10.67 2.34
CA SER A 376 6.61 -10.86 3.77
C SER A 376 7.97 -10.66 4.45
N PRO A 377 8.11 -9.80 5.46
CA PRO A 377 9.36 -9.66 6.20
C PRO A 377 9.74 -10.97 6.89
N ASP A 378 11.03 -11.30 6.93
CA ASP A 378 11.49 -12.37 7.80
C ASP A 378 11.34 -11.92 9.28
N HIS A 379 11.14 -12.85 10.22
CA HIS A 379 10.98 -12.52 11.65
C HIS A 379 12.17 -11.73 12.24
N GLU A 380 13.35 -11.83 11.63
CA GLU A 380 14.54 -11.08 12.01
C GLU A 380 14.51 -9.62 11.52
N ALA A 381 13.66 -9.28 10.53
CA ALA A 381 13.48 -7.94 9.99
C ALA A 381 12.49 -7.11 10.83
N SER A 382 12.76 -6.99 12.14
CA SER A 382 11.91 -6.26 13.10
C SER A 382 11.59 -4.82 12.67
N GLU A 383 12.48 -4.18 11.91
CA GLU A 383 12.29 -2.83 11.40
C GLU A 383 11.11 -2.72 10.41
N ARG A 384 10.96 -3.64 9.45
CA ARG A 384 9.83 -3.64 8.49
C ARG A 384 8.48 -3.92 9.15
N VAL A 385 8.47 -4.71 10.22
CA VAL A 385 7.25 -5.00 10.99
C VAL A 385 6.82 -3.77 11.79
N ASN A 386 7.76 -3.07 12.42
CA ASN A 386 7.48 -1.82 13.12
C ASN A 386 6.98 -0.71 12.16
N LEU A 387 7.54 -0.66 10.95
CA LEU A 387 7.10 0.21 9.86
C LEU A 387 5.66 -0.05 9.39
N ALA A 388 5.20 -1.31 9.41
CA ALA A 388 3.80 -1.62 9.13
C ALA A 388 2.86 -1.16 10.25
N ASN A 389 3.33 -1.26 11.50
CA ASN A 389 2.54 -0.97 12.68
C ASN A 389 2.20 0.53 12.80
N VAL A 390 3.10 1.43 12.39
CA VAL A 390 2.82 2.88 12.44
C VAL A 390 1.63 3.28 11.56
N LEU A 391 1.36 2.53 10.47
CA LEU A 391 0.19 2.77 9.63
C LEU A 391 -1.14 2.54 10.36
N PHE A 392 -1.16 1.78 11.47
CA PHE A 392 -2.38 1.59 12.26
C PHE A 392 -2.87 2.88 12.92
N ASP A 393 -2.00 3.85 13.16
CA ASP A 393 -2.37 5.16 13.70
C ASP A 393 -3.39 5.89 12.81
N LEU A 394 -3.37 5.58 11.50
CA LEU A 394 -4.26 6.17 10.51
C LEU A 394 -5.64 5.50 10.45
N ASP A 395 -5.82 4.30 11.02
CA ASP A 395 -7.01 3.47 10.78
C ASP A 395 -8.33 4.18 11.14
N GLY A 396 -8.39 4.86 12.29
CA GLY A 396 -9.61 5.55 12.71
C GLY A 396 -10.03 6.67 11.76
N TRP A 397 -9.04 7.40 11.24
CA TRP A 397 -9.23 8.52 10.33
C TRP A 397 -9.51 8.04 8.90
N LEU A 398 -8.70 7.10 8.38
CA LEU A 398 -8.91 6.46 7.06
C LEU A 398 -10.27 5.77 6.96
N ASN A 399 -10.70 5.05 8.00
CA ASN A 399 -12.03 4.42 8.00
C ASN A 399 -13.16 5.46 7.99
N SER A 400 -12.93 6.66 8.54
CA SER A 400 -13.89 7.76 8.47
C SER A 400 -13.96 8.35 7.07
N LEU A 401 -12.83 8.51 6.37
CA LEU A 401 -12.81 8.88 4.96
C LEU A 401 -13.51 7.84 4.07
N ARG A 402 -13.14 6.54 4.22
CA ARG A 402 -13.75 5.42 3.47
C ARG A 402 -15.27 5.36 3.64
N ARG A 403 -15.77 5.51 4.88
CA ARG A 403 -17.23 5.55 5.15
C ARG A 403 -17.91 6.70 4.41
N ASN A 404 -17.33 7.90 4.42
CA ASN A 404 -17.89 9.05 3.72
C ASN A 404 -17.81 8.90 2.19
N ALA A 405 -16.73 8.30 1.67
CA ALA A 405 -16.55 8.02 0.24
C ALA A 405 -17.59 7.02 -0.28
N SER A 406 -18.00 6.05 0.53
CA SER A 406 -19.06 5.09 0.19
C SER A 406 -20.49 5.65 0.26
N SER A 407 -20.66 6.91 0.68
CA SER A 407 -22.00 7.49 0.83
C SER A 407 -22.53 8.07 -0.48
N ASN A 408 -23.86 8.04 -0.68
CA ASN A 408 -24.51 8.68 -1.83
C ASN A 408 -24.34 10.21 -1.88
N ARG A 409 -23.80 10.81 -0.81
CA ARG A 409 -23.50 12.25 -0.70
C ARG A 409 -21.99 12.50 -0.63
N ALA A 410 -21.16 11.57 -1.10
CA ALA A 410 -19.72 11.71 -1.12
C ALA A 410 -19.31 13.00 -1.86
N PRO A 411 -18.51 13.88 -1.26
CA PRO A 411 -18.03 15.09 -1.94
C PRO A 411 -17.18 14.73 -3.16
N SER A 412 -17.27 15.56 -4.21
CA SER A 412 -16.42 15.41 -5.40
C SER A 412 -14.94 15.54 -5.04
N GLY A 413 -14.12 14.60 -5.50
CA GLY A 413 -12.67 14.55 -5.23
C GLY A 413 -12.27 13.70 -4.01
N LEU A 414 -13.21 13.32 -3.13
CA LEU A 414 -12.88 12.44 -1.99
C LEU A 414 -12.33 11.07 -2.45
N GLY A 415 -12.87 10.53 -3.54
CA GLY A 415 -12.37 9.28 -4.14
C GLY A 415 -10.91 9.40 -4.59
N THR A 416 -10.58 10.49 -5.29
CA THR A 416 -9.20 10.78 -5.74
C THR A 416 -8.23 10.89 -4.58
N ILE A 417 -8.60 11.63 -3.53
CA ILE A 417 -7.75 11.82 -2.35
C ILE A 417 -7.54 10.52 -1.59
N LEU A 418 -8.61 9.74 -1.42
CA LEU A 418 -8.51 8.43 -0.77
C LEU A 418 -7.58 7.50 -1.58
N ARG A 419 -7.71 7.54 -2.91
CA ARG A 419 -6.86 6.76 -3.81
C ARG A 419 -5.39 7.16 -3.71
N GLU A 420 -5.08 8.46 -3.70
CA GLU A 420 -3.70 8.95 -3.51
C GLU A 420 -3.09 8.41 -2.21
N ILE A 421 -3.82 8.44 -1.09
CA ILE A 421 -3.31 7.87 0.16
C ILE A 421 -3.11 6.35 0.05
N GLU A 422 -4.08 5.64 -0.53
CA GLU A 422 -3.99 4.19 -0.65
C GLU A 422 -2.87 3.75 -1.61
N ASP A 423 -2.62 4.50 -2.68
CA ASP A 423 -1.52 4.29 -3.62
C ASP A 423 -0.17 4.38 -2.90
N GLU A 424 0.07 5.47 -2.15
CA GLU A 424 1.32 5.65 -1.39
C GLU A 424 1.48 4.57 -0.31
N ILE A 425 0.40 4.16 0.35
CA ILE A 425 0.44 3.05 1.31
C ILE A 425 0.85 1.75 0.63
N VAL A 426 0.27 1.42 -0.53
CA VAL A 426 0.59 0.19 -1.26
C VAL A 426 2.04 0.23 -1.75
N GLU A 427 2.50 1.35 -2.29
CA GLU A 427 3.87 1.55 -2.74
C GLU A 427 4.88 1.42 -1.59
N PHE A 428 4.56 2.03 -0.44
CA PHE A 428 5.34 1.86 0.78
C PHE A 428 5.36 0.41 1.27
N CYS A 429 4.22 -0.31 1.24
CA CYS A 429 4.19 -1.73 1.60
C CYS A 429 5.03 -2.59 0.66
N GLN A 430 5.18 -2.18 -0.60
CA GLN A 430 5.97 -2.91 -1.58
C GLN A 430 7.47 -2.66 -1.45
N ARG A 431 7.88 -1.39 -1.28
CA ARG A 431 9.30 -0.98 -1.33
C ARG A 431 9.90 -0.71 0.04
N GLY A 432 9.10 -0.19 0.97
CA GLY A 432 9.51 0.28 2.29
C GLY A 432 10.40 1.52 2.22
N GLY A 433 11.14 1.76 3.31
CA GLY A 433 12.13 2.83 3.42
C GLY A 433 11.57 4.17 3.91
N PRO A 434 12.45 5.05 4.45
CA PRO A 434 12.02 6.31 5.07
C PRO A 434 11.37 7.26 4.06
N HIS A 435 11.86 7.29 2.81
CA HIS A 435 11.30 8.13 1.76
C HIS A 435 9.86 7.74 1.39
N GLY A 436 9.57 6.43 1.25
CA GLY A 436 8.20 5.97 1.00
C GLY A 436 7.26 6.30 2.16
N LEU A 437 7.74 6.26 3.41
CA LEU A 437 6.94 6.67 4.57
C LEU A 437 6.69 8.19 4.58
N GLN A 438 7.66 8.98 4.12
CA GLN A 438 7.48 10.42 3.90
C GLN A 438 6.41 10.68 2.83
N ASP A 439 6.38 9.93 1.74
CA ASP A 439 5.39 10.11 0.68
C ASP A 439 3.97 9.78 1.18
N VAL A 440 3.81 8.75 2.02
CA VAL A 440 2.56 8.49 2.77
C VAL A 440 2.18 9.67 3.65
N LEU A 441 3.11 10.25 4.43
CA LEU A 441 2.85 11.44 5.25
C LEU A 441 2.38 12.62 4.40
N ILE A 442 3.03 12.86 3.24
CA ILE A 442 2.69 13.94 2.32
C ILE A 442 1.27 13.74 1.77
N ALA A 443 0.91 12.54 1.31
CA ALA A 443 -0.45 12.25 0.84
C ALA A 443 -1.50 12.45 1.94
N VAL A 444 -1.22 11.99 3.16
CA VAL A 444 -2.08 12.23 4.33
C VAL A 444 -2.20 13.72 4.65
N GLY A 445 -1.11 14.49 4.58
CA GLY A 445 -1.12 15.93 4.80
C GLY A 445 -1.92 16.71 3.74
N ARG A 446 -1.84 16.30 2.47
CA ARG A 446 -2.67 16.86 1.38
C ARG A 446 -4.15 16.57 1.60
N ALA A 447 -4.47 15.33 1.97
CA ALA A 447 -5.83 14.93 2.30
C ALA A 447 -6.39 15.70 3.50
N GLU A 448 -5.62 15.88 4.57
CA GLU A 448 -6.01 16.69 5.75
C GLU A 448 -6.31 18.15 5.34
N ARG A 449 -5.45 18.79 4.55
CA ARG A 449 -5.71 20.16 4.03
C ARG A 449 -7.00 20.22 3.24
N TRP A 450 -7.27 19.21 2.41
CA TRP A 450 -8.50 19.17 1.64
C TRP A 450 -9.72 19.00 2.56
N VAL A 451 -9.65 18.10 3.57
CA VAL A 451 -10.70 17.94 4.58
C VAL A 451 -11.00 19.29 5.25
N ALA A 452 -9.96 20.00 5.72
CA ALA A 452 -10.07 21.29 6.40
C ALA A 452 -10.81 22.35 5.56
N SER A 453 -10.58 22.34 4.24
CA SER A 453 -11.15 23.29 3.29
C SER A 453 -12.53 22.89 2.74
N SER A 454 -12.97 21.66 2.99
CA SER A 454 -14.21 21.11 2.45
C SER A 454 -15.31 21.02 3.51
N GLY A 455 -16.56 20.78 3.07
CA GLY A 455 -17.66 20.46 3.99
C GLY A 455 -17.47 19.14 4.75
N LEU A 456 -16.48 18.32 4.37
CA LEU A 456 -16.22 17.04 5.03
C LEU A 456 -15.74 17.20 6.48
N ARG A 457 -15.19 18.38 6.84
CA ARG A 457 -14.76 18.72 8.21
C ARG A 457 -15.85 18.56 9.27
N GLU A 458 -17.13 18.64 8.89
CA GLU A 458 -18.26 18.41 9.80
C GLU A 458 -18.39 16.93 10.22
N ASN A 459 -17.90 16.00 9.38
CA ASN A 459 -18.01 14.56 9.59
C ASN A 459 -16.67 13.90 9.94
N VAL A 460 -15.55 14.55 9.64
CA VAL A 460 -14.20 14.05 9.85
C VAL A 460 -13.40 15.08 10.63
N GLY A 461 -13.09 14.78 11.89
CA GLY A 461 -12.25 15.64 12.72
C GLY A 461 -10.77 15.61 12.29
N PRO A 462 -9.95 16.56 12.76
CA PRO A 462 -8.54 16.63 12.41
C PRO A 462 -7.78 15.35 12.79
N LEU A 463 -6.86 14.91 11.95
CA LEU A 463 -5.98 13.79 12.22
C LEU A 463 -5.11 14.10 13.44
N ARG A 464 -5.01 13.13 14.35
CA ARG A 464 -4.34 13.28 15.64
C ARG A 464 -3.77 11.95 16.10
N ASN A 465 -2.73 12.00 16.94
CA ASN A 465 -2.09 10.83 17.55
C ASN A 465 -1.22 10.00 16.61
N LEU A 466 -0.49 10.62 15.67
CA LEU A 466 0.62 9.86 15.11
C LEU A 466 1.64 9.60 16.23
N THR A 467 2.07 8.34 16.35
CA THR A 467 3.08 7.92 17.31
C THR A 467 4.45 8.51 16.97
N PHE A 468 5.38 8.51 17.93
CA PHE A 468 6.70 9.11 17.75
C PHE A 468 7.53 8.37 16.69
N GLU A 469 7.26 7.08 16.53
CA GLU A 469 7.85 6.14 15.60
C GLU A 469 7.73 6.62 14.14
N TRP A 470 6.70 7.39 13.80
CA TRP A 470 6.61 8.05 12.48
C TRP A 470 7.81 8.98 12.21
N LEU A 471 8.31 9.71 13.22
CA LEU A 471 9.47 10.59 13.07
C LEU A 471 10.76 9.81 12.93
N GLU A 472 10.91 8.72 13.67
CA GLU A 472 12.11 7.88 13.62
C GLU A 472 12.22 7.18 12.27
N HIS A 473 11.12 6.58 11.83
CA HIS A 473 11.08 5.78 10.62
C HIS A 473 11.03 6.59 9.33
N ALA A 474 10.50 7.81 9.34
CA ALA A 474 10.49 8.67 8.16
C ALA A 474 11.80 9.46 7.98
N ASN A 475 12.74 9.38 8.93
CA ASN A 475 13.99 10.13 8.84
C ASN A 475 14.97 9.49 7.85
N ASP A 476 15.06 10.05 6.64
CA ASP A 476 16.05 9.69 5.62
C ASP A 476 17.37 10.49 5.73
N ASN A 477 17.52 11.29 6.79
CA ASN A 477 18.62 12.23 6.98
C ASN A 477 18.78 13.27 5.85
N SER A 478 17.71 13.55 5.09
CA SER A 478 17.68 14.70 4.17
C SER A 478 17.65 16.03 4.93
N VAL A 479 18.09 17.10 4.25
CA VAL A 479 18.03 18.47 4.79
C VAL A 479 16.57 18.90 4.89
N GLU A 480 15.76 18.56 3.89
CA GLU A 480 14.33 18.80 3.80
C GLU A 480 13.59 18.25 5.03
N PHE A 481 13.82 16.98 5.37
CA PHE A 481 13.18 16.34 6.52
C PHE A 481 13.61 16.98 7.84
N ARG A 482 14.92 17.25 8.02
CA ARG A 482 15.42 17.88 9.25
C ARG A 482 14.83 19.28 9.47
N LEU A 483 14.76 20.09 8.42
CA LEU A 483 14.17 21.44 8.46
C LEU A 483 12.66 21.38 8.71
N ALA A 484 11.93 20.50 8.01
CA ALA A 484 10.50 20.30 8.22
C ALA A 484 10.24 19.88 9.67
N ARG A 485 10.97 18.88 10.18
CA ARG A 485 10.87 18.41 11.57
C ARG A 485 11.14 19.53 12.58
N ALA A 486 12.18 20.33 12.38
CA ALA A 486 12.48 21.45 13.27
C ALA A 486 11.30 22.43 13.34
N MET A 487 10.77 22.85 12.18
CA MET A 487 9.63 23.76 12.11
C MET A 487 8.36 23.15 12.72
N SER A 488 8.01 21.91 12.36
CA SER A 488 6.85 21.18 12.86
C SER A 488 6.85 20.95 14.37
N SER A 489 8.03 21.01 15.00
CA SER A 489 8.22 20.79 16.43
C SER A 489 8.12 22.06 17.29
N ILE A 490 7.84 23.23 16.69
CA ILE A 490 7.60 24.48 17.44
C ILE A 490 6.37 24.32 18.33
N LEU A 491 6.59 24.57 19.62
CA LEU A 491 5.67 24.28 20.72
C LEU A 491 4.67 25.42 20.94
N ARG A 492 3.63 25.10 21.72
CA ARG A 492 2.75 26.09 22.33
C ARG A 492 3.54 26.92 23.33
N ASP A 493 3.38 28.24 23.28
CA ASP A 493 3.82 29.15 24.33
C ASP A 493 2.65 29.39 25.31
N PRO A 494 2.68 28.80 26.51
CA PRO A 494 1.59 28.96 27.47
C PRO A 494 1.55 30.34 28.11
N ILE A 495 2.65 31.10 28.10
CA ILE A 495 2.75 32.44 28.69
C ILE A 495 2.10 33.46 27.75
N GLN A 496 2.38 33.33 26.45
CA GLN A 496 1.86 34.23 25.43
C GLN A 496 0.50 33.78 24.87
N GLU A 497 0.01 32.61 25.32
CA GLU A 497 -1.19 31.94 24.81
C GLU A 497 -1.17 31.66 23.30
N ILE A 498 0.03 31.54 22.71
CA ILE A 498 0.21 31.27 21.28
C ILE A 498 0.37 29.76 21.07
N GLY A 499 -0.41 29.21 20.15
CA GLY A 499 -0.44 27.78 19.89
C GLY A 499 0.84 27.18 19.26
N PRO A 500 0.88 25.84 19.15
CA PRO A 500 1.91 25.16 18.39
C PRO A 500 1.83 25.56 16.91
N ILE A 501 2.89 25.27 16.14
CA ILE A 501 2.98 25.65 14.73
C ILE A 501 1.80 25.18 13.88
N ARG A 502 1.20 24.04 14.24
CA ARG A 502 0.04 23.47 13.54
C ARG A 502 -1.12 24.47 13.39
N TRP A 503 -1.35 25.35 14.37
CA TRP A 503 -2.38 26.40 14.30
C TRP A 503 -2.10 27.43 13.19
N ASN A 504 -0.86 27.58 12.76
CA ASN A 504 -0.49 28.43 11.64
C ASN A 504 -0.54 27.68 10.29
N LEU A 505 -0.41 26.34 10.31
CA LEU A 505 -0.36 25.46 9.14
C LEU A 505 -1.74 24.98 8.67
N GLU A 506 -2.72 24.91 9.57
CA GLU A 506 -4.10 24.52 9.27
C GLU A 506 -5.08 25.14 10.29
N PRO A 507 -6.38 25.28 9.93
CA PRO A 507 -7.38 25.95 10.77
C PRO A 507 -7.85 25.04 11.91
N VAL A 508 -7.02 24.91 12.95
CA VAL A 508 -7.31 24.09 14.14
C VAL A 508 -7.03 24.83 15.44
N ALA A 509 -7.76 24.45 16.48
CA ALA A 509 -7.55 24.90 17.85
C ALA A 509 -7.56 23.71 18.81
N THR A 510 -7.13 23.93 20.06
CA THR A 510 -7.20 22.90 21.11
C THR A 510 -8.04 23.34 22.32
N PRO A 511 -9.34 23.63 22.14
CA PRO A 511 -10.24 23.94 23.26
C PRO A 511 -10.30 22.74 24.22
N GLN A 512 -10.14 23.00 25.53
CA GLN A 512 -10.14 21.96 26.58
C GLN A 512 -9.24 20.73 26.28
N GLN A 513 -8.08 20.95 25.64
CA GLN A 513 -7.10 19.92 25.24
C GLN A 513 -7.57 18.95 24.14
N LEU A 514 -8.72 19.21 23.50
CA LEU A 514 -9.19 18.44 22.36
C LEU A 514 -8.89 19.18 21.06
N LEU A 515 -8.22 18.51 20.12
CA LEU A 515 -7.95 19.10 18.80
C LEU A 515 -9.21 19.09 17.94
N GLU A 516 -9.60 20.27 17.47
CA GLU A 516 -10.81 20.51 16.69
C GLU A 516 -10.55 21.50 15.53
N TRP A 517 -11.41 21.46 14.51
CA TRP A 517 -11.39 22.44 13.42
C TRP A 517 -11.82 23.82 13.94
N ASP A 518 -11.10 24.86 13.55
CA ASP A 518 -11.39 26.27 13.85
C ASP A 518 -11.34 27.08 12.55
N ALA A 519 -12.46 27.09 11.82
CA ALA A 519 -12.55 27.71 10.49
C ALA A 519 -12.31 29.23 10.53
N ASP A 520 -12.56 29.86 11.67
CA ASP A 520 -12.41 31.31 11.88
C ASP A 520 -11.05 31.65 12.51
N SER A 521 -10.13 30.68 12.59
CA SER A 521 -8.82 30.86 13.20
C SER A 521 -8.02 31.95 12.51
N THR A 522 -7.77 33.04 13.23
CA THR A 522 -6.92 34.12 12.73
C THR A 522 -5.43 33.75 12.71
N SER A 523 -5.06 32.68 13.42
CA SER A 523 -3.69 32.14 13.50
C SER A 523 -3.27 31.41 12.22
N PHE A 524 -4.23 30.83 11.50
CA PHE A 524 -4.00 30.08 10.27
C PHE A 524 -3.64 31.01 9.11
N VAL A 525 -2.42 30.87 8.58
CA VAL A 525 -1.89 31.75 7.51
C VAL A 525 -1.19 30.98 6.39
N TRP A 526 -1.00 29.67 6.54
CA TRP A 526 -0.40 28.82 5.52
C TRP A 526 -1.42 28.48 4.43
N THR A 527 -1.45 29.29 3.38
CA THR A 527 -2.42 29.16 2.28
C THR A 527 -1.82 28.48 1.05
N ALA A 528 -2.61 28.21 0.01
CA ALA A 528 -2.09 27.69 -1.24
C ALA A 528 -1.09 28.70 -1.86
N GLY A 529 0.11 28.24 -2.23
CA GLY A 529 1.14 29.08 -2.84
C GLY A 529 2.57 28.67 -2.50
N GLU A 530 3.50 29.60 -2.74
CA GLU A 530 4.94 29.41 -2.56
C GLU A 530 5.32 29.18 -1.07
N PRO A 531 6.08 28.11 -0.74
CA PRO A 531 6.53 27.80 0.61
C PRO A 531 7.18 28.97 1.37
N LEU A 532 8.10 29.69 0.73
CA LEU A 532 8.84 30.79 1.37
C LEU A 532 7.92 31.92 1.85
N ARG A 533 6.87 32.21 1.07
CA ARG A 533 5.87 33.23 1.41
C ARG A 533 5.05 32.79 2.63
N ASN A 534 4.65 31.53 2.68
CA ASN A 534 3.88 31.00 3.81
C ASN A 534 4.71 31.00 5.09
N MET A 535 5.97 30.57 5.05
CA MET A 535 6.86 30.61 6.21
C MET A 535 7.03 32.04 6.76
N LEU A 536 7.20 33.02 5.87
CA LEU A 536 7.25 34.43 6.28
C LEU A 536 5.93 34.87 6.92
N ALA A 537 4.79 34.52 6.33
CA ALA A 537 3.47 34.86 6.88
C ALA A 537 3.26 34.25 8.28
N VAL A 538 3.71 33.01 8.50
CA VAL A 538 3.70 32.36 9.82
C VAL A 538 4.51 33.16 10.82
N LEU A 539 5.75 33.53 10.49
CA LEU A 539 6.61 34.30 11.38
C LEU A 539 6.02 35.70 11.69
N GLU A 540 5.53 36.41 10.67
CA GLU A 540 4.85 37.70 10.83
C GLU A 540 3.63 37.56 11.75
N ARG A 541 2.81 36.52 11.54
CA ARG A 541 1.61 36.26 12.33
C ARG A 541 1.93 35.97 13.79
N ARG A 542 2.90 35.09 14.06
CA ARG A 542 3.32 34.77 15.43
C ARG A 542 3.86 36.00 16.17
N CYS A 543 4.68 36.82 15.51
CA CYS A 543 5.16 38.09 16.09
C CYS A 543 4.03 39.10 16.34
N LEU A 544 3.02 39.14 15.47
CA LEU A 544 1.84 39.99 15.66
C LEU A 544 1.02 39.55 16.88
N GLU A 545 0.80 38.25 17.05
CA GLU A 545 0.05 37.69 18.18
C GLU A 545 0.68 38.01 19.53
N VAL A 546 2.02 37.99 19.64
CA VAL A 546 2.72 38.44 20.86
C VAL A 546 2.29 39.86 21.24
N ARG A 547 2.24 40.76 20.25
CA ARG A 547 1.88 42.16 20.46
C ARG A 547 0.39 42.37 20.75
N MET A 548 -0.47 41.51 20.19
CA MET A 548 -1.92 41.58 20.39
C MET A 548 -2.33 41.05 21.76
N ASN A 549 -1.69 39.99 22.25
CA ASN A 549 -2.05 39.33 23.51
C ASN A 549 -1.55 40.10 24.75
N GLY A 550 -0.91 41.26 24.57
CA GLY A 550 -0.53 42.17 25.66
C GLY A 550 0.50 41.60 26.64
N ALA A 551 1.14 40.47 26.31
CA ALA A 551 2.16 39.87 27.14
C ALA A 551 3.36 40.82 27.25
N GLU A 552 3.95 40.94 28.45
CA GLU A 552 5.24 41.63 28.66
C GLU A 552 6.42 40.94 27.91
N SER A 553 6.15 39.80 27.27
CA SER A 553 7.14 39.02 26.54
C SER A 553 7.72 39.80 25.36
N ARG A 554 9.05 39.82 25.32
CA ARG A 554 9.83 40.48 24.27
C ARG A 554 10.36 39.50 23.21
N HIS A 555 10.00 38.22 23.29
CA HIS A 555 10.55 37.16 22.44
C HIS A 555 9.48 36.53 21.53
N PRO A 556 9.83 36.18 20.28
CA PRO A 556 8.91 35.44 19.42
C PRO A 556 8.74 33.99 19.92
N PRO A 557 7.53 33.41 19.83
CA PRO A 557 7.23 32.06 20.33
C PRO A 557 7.77 30.99 19.36
N LEU A 558 9.10 30.79 19.37
CA LEU A 558 9.83 29.87 18.49
C LEU A 558 10.52 28.72 19.25
N SER A 559 10.18 28.51 20.52
CA SER A 559 10.66 27.35 21.28
C SER A 559 10.14 26.05 20.65
N ALA A 560 11.02 25.06 20.52
CA ALA A 560 10.75 23.83 19.79
C ALA A 560 11.33 22.60 20.49
N SER A 561 10.90 21.40 20.06
CA SER A 561 11.48 20.14 20.56
C SER A 561 12.68 19.66 19.73
N TYR A 562 12.74 20.05 18.46
CA TYR A 562 13.84 19.79 17.54
C TYR A 562 14.31 21.10 16.92
N TYR A 563 15.61 21.18 16.66
CA TYR A 563 16.26 22.38 16.17
C TYR A 563 16.92 22.12 14.82
N ALA A 564 16.94 23.14 13.97
CA ALA A 564 17.65 23.10 12.70
C ALA A 564 19.16 23.21 12.93
N GLN A 565 19.95 22.48 12.14
CA GLN A 565 21.40 22.63 12.15
C GLN A 565 21.81 23.85 11.31
N LEU A 566 22.92 24.50 11.67
CA LEU A 566 23.41 25.65 10.91
C LEU A 566 23.79 25.28 9.46
N SER A 567 24.23 24.05 9.22
CA SER A 567 24.51 23.50 7.88
C SER A 567 23.25 23.40 7.02
N ASP A 568 22.14 22.97 7.63
CA ASP A 568 20.84 22.91 6.99
C ASP A 568 20.35 24.31 6.62
N ILE A 569 20.56 25.29 7.51
CA ILE A 569 20.24 26.71 7.23
C ILE A 569 21.07 27.26 6.09
N VAL A 570 22.37 27.01 6.04
CA VAL A 570 23.23 27.45 4.93
C VAL A 570 22.77 26.82 3.61
N SER A 571 22.44 25.53 3.62
CA SER A 571 21.91 24.82 2.44
C SER A 571 20.58 25.43 1.97
N PHE A 572 19.67 25.71 2.91
CA PHE A 572 18.39 26.36 2.64
C PHE A 572 18.57 27.77 2.06
N LEU A 573 19.44 28.59 2.65
CA LEU A 573 19.73 29.95 2.19
C LEU A 573 20.40 29.98 0.81
N SER A 574 21.16 28.94 0.48
CA SER A 574 21.86 28.79 -0.81
C SER A 574 20.98 28.23 -1.92
N GLY A 575 19.72 27.85 -1.62
CA GLY A 575 18.80 27.28 -2.61
C GLY A 575 19.07 25.80 -2.95
N HIS A 576 19.79 25.07 -2.09
CA HIS A 576 20.08 23.64 -2.27
C HIS A 576 19.08 22.73 -1.54
N VAL A 577 17.88 23.23 -1.25
CA VAL A 577 16.81 22.49 -0.56
C VAL A 577 15.57 22.50 -1.44
N ASP A 578 14.91 21.36 -1.55
CA ASP A 578 13.57 21.30 -2.14
C ASP A 578 12.55 21.92 -1.16
N ASP A 579 12.32 23.22 -1.33
CA ASP A 579 11.40 23.99 -0.49
C ASP A 579 9.98 23.40 -0.48
N GLN A 580 9.54 22.79 -1.60
CA GLN A 580 8.19 22.23 -1.70
C GLN A 580 8.10 20.92 -0.93
N ARG A 581 9.09 20.03 -1.04
CA ARG A 581 9.12 18.78 -0.25
C ARG A 581 9.18 19.07 1.25
N MET A 582 10.02 20.01 1.67
CA MET A 582 10.09 20.45 3.08
C MET A 582 8.72 20.98 3.56
N ALA A 583 8.05 21.82 2.77
CA ALA A 583 6.72 22.34 3.08
C ALA A 583 5.62 21.27 3.13
N ASP A 584 5.66 20.30 2.23
CA ASP A 584 4.70 19.19 2.16
C ASP A 584 4.84 18.25 3.37
N LEU A 585 6.05 18.07 3.89
CA LEU A 585 6.32 17.32 5.12
C LEU A 585 5.91 18.06 6.41
N SER A 586 5.93 19.39 6.38
CA SER A 586 5.81 20.21 7.59
C SER A 586 4.47 20.07 8.31
N LEU A 587 3.37 20.01 7.56
CA LEU A 587 2.05 19.78 8.17
C LEU A 587 1.93 18.37 8.77
N PRO A 588 2.15 17.28 8.02
CA PRO A 588 1.92 15.93 8.56
C PRO A 588 2.88 15.56 9.70
N LEU A 589 4.10 16.07 9.73
CA LEU A 589 5.00 15.90 10.89
C LEU A 589 4.43 16.55 12.16
N SER A 590 3.61 17.61 12.04
CA SER A 590 2.95 18.25 13.20
C SER A 590 1.83 17.41 13.82
N PHE A 591 1.43 16.29 13.19
CA PHE A 591 0.41 15.37 13.71
C PHE A 591 0.96 14.42 14.79
N VAL A 592 2.28 14.32 14.88
CA VAL A 592 3.00 13.47 15.84
C VAL A 592 2.83 14.01 17.25
N ARG A 593 2.47 13.11 18.17
CA ARG A 593 2.35 13.41 19.60
C ARG A 593 3.65 13.12 20.33
N ASN A 594 3.74 13.66 21.55
CA ASN A 594 4.83 13.39 22.48
C ASN A 594 6.20 13.52 21.80
N TRP A 595 6.49 14.73 21.31
CA TRP A 595 7.83 15.10 20.88
C TRP A 595 8.78 14.87 22.07
N HIS A 596 9.36 13.67 22.17
CA HIS A 596 10.30 13.35 23.21
C HIS A 596 11.47 14.34 23.05
N ARG A 597 11.87 14.98 24.15
CA ARG A 597 13.06 15.84 24.14
C ARG A 597 14.25 14.96 23.80
N SER A 598 14.66 14.94 22.54
CA SER A 598 15.92 14.33 22.21
C SER A 598 17.01 15.16 22.87
N THR A 599 17.82 14.54 23.71
CA THR A 599 19.18 15.02 23.98
C THR A 599 19.95 14.81 22.68
N GLN A 600 19.90 15.79 21.77
CA GLN A 600 20.64 15.68 20.52
C GLN A 600 22.13 15.55 20.82
N SER A 601 22.70 14.42 20.39
CA SER A 601 24.12 14.13 20.35
C SER A 601 24.77 14.90 19.19
N GLU A 602 25.92 15.51 19.49
CA GLU A 602 26.89 16.17 18.59
C GLU A 602 26.33 16.80 17.31
N LEU A 603 25.78 18.01 17.45
CA LEU A 603 25.54 18.92 16.33
C LEU A 603 26.84 19.14 15.56
N GLN A 604 26.84 18.87 14.25
CA GLN A 604 27.95 19.18 13.37
C GLN A 604 28.19 20.70 13.41
N GLN A 605 29.34 21.12 13.96
CA GLN A 605 29.68 22.52 14.04
C GLN A 605 30.04 23.04 12.65
N VAL A 606 29.16 23.85 12.07
CA VAL A 606 29.54 24.69 10.92
C VAL A 606 30.48 25.76 11.43
N PRO A 607 31.65 25.98 10.79
CA PRO A 607 32.49 27.11 11.11
C PRO A 607 31.66 28.40 11.04
N PRO A 608 31.67 29.25 12.08
CA PRO A 608 30.84 30.46 12.12
C PRO A 608 30.94 31.35 10.88
N PHE A 609 32.08 31.32 10.17
CA PHE A 609 32.38 32.14 9.00
C PHE A 609 31.55 31.79 7.74
N ASP A 610 31.05 30.55 7.63
CA ASP A 610 30.27 30.11 6.47
C ASP A 610 28.80 30.61 6.51
N LEU A 611 28.36 31.12 7.67
CA LEU A 611 27.03 31.70 7.84
C LEU A 611 26.93 33.10 7.20
N PRO A 612 25.83 33.42 6.48
CA PRO A 612 25.58 34.80 6.05
C PRO A 612 25.42 35.75 7.25
N VAL A 613 26.23 36.81 7.29
CA VAL A 613 26.20 37.83 8.37
C VAL A 613 24.80 38.42 8.56
N ALA A 614 24.08 38.63 7.47
CA ALA A 614 22.72 39.14 7.47
C ALA A 614 21.77 38.23 8.27
N TYR A 615 21.82 36.92 8.01
CA TYR A 615 21.02 35.94 8.73
C TYR A 615 21.38 35.91 10.21
N ALA A 616 22.68 35.85 10.53
CA ALA A 616 23.14 35.77 11.91
C ALA A 616 22.69 36.97 12.76
N ALA A 617 22.86 38.19 12.26
CA ALA A 617 22.41 39.39 12.97
C ALA A 617 20.88 39.42 13.16
N MET A 618 20.10 39.09 12.12
CA MET A 618 18.64 39.11 12.21
C MET A 618 18.11 38.01 13.13
N LYS A 619 18.66 36.80 13.08
CA LYS A 619 18.21 35.68 13.90
C LYS A 619 18.44 35.93 15.39
N LEU A 620 19.53 36.60 15.78
CA LEU A 620 19.77 37.04 17.16
C LEU A 620 18.69 37.98 17.70
N THR A 621 17.95 38.70 16.83
CA THR A 621 16.81 39.56 17.23
C THR A 621 15.48 38.82 17.22
N LEU A 622 15.47 37.49 17.01
CA LEU A 622 14.27 36.65 17.01
C LEU A 622 14.51 35.35 17.80
N LEU A 623 15.30 35.44 18.88
CA LEU A 623 15.53 34.30 19.77
C LEU A 623 14.33 34.12 20.70
N PRO A 624 13.90 32.86 20.95
CA PRO A 624 12.72 32.59 21.78
C PRO A 624 12.94 32.87 23.28
N ASP A 625 14.20 33.00 23.70
CA ASP A 625 14.62 33.25 25.07
C ASP A 625 15.79 34.24 25.09
N GLU A 626 16.21 34.65 26.29
CA GLU A 626 17.43 35.40 26.56
C GLU A 626 18.66 34.79 25.85
N PHE A 627 19.45 35.64 25.20
CA PHE A 627 20.70 35.24 24.56
C PHE A 627 21.75 34.88 25.61
N LYS A 628 22.25 33.65 25.58
CA LYS A 628 23.28 33.15 26.51
C LYS A 628 24.47 32.61 25.75
N CYS A 629 25.60 33.29 25.87
CA CYS A 629 26.88 32.83 25.35
C CYS A 629 28.01 33.36 26.23
N LEU A 630 28.77 32.46 26.87
CA LEU A 630 29.83 32.83 27.83
C LEU A 630 30.88 33.78 27.22
N GLU A 631 31.15 33.67 25.91
CA GLU A 631 32.07 34.57 25.20
C GLU A 631 31.59 36.03 25.13
N PHE A 632 30.28 36.26 25.33
CA PHE A 632 29.63 37.56 25.17
C PHE A 632 28.96 38.08 26.45
N GLY A 633 29.02 37.34 27.57
CA GLY A 633 28.53 37.78 28.89
C GLY A 633 27.59 36.79 29.59
N PRO A 634 27.03 37.17 30.76
CA PRO A 634 26.20 36.31 31.61
C PRO A 634 24.77 36.07 31.08
N GLY A 635 24.34 36.82 30.06
CA GLY A 635 23.01 36.75 29.46
C GLY A 635 22.56 38.14 28.98
N VAL A 636 21.90 38.22 27.82
CA VAL A 636 21.38 39.47 27.24
C VAL A 636 19.94 39.29 26.77
N ASP A 637 19.02 40.10 27.30
CA ASP A 637 17.65 40.20 26.81
C ASP A 637 17.62 41.03 25.50
N ILE A 638 17.38 40.34 24.38
CA ILE A 638 17.27 40.95 23.06
C ILE A 638 15.79 40.96 22.68
N ALA A 639 15.17 42.15 22.72
CA ALA A 639 13.79 42.32 22.31
C ALA A 639 13.62 42.04 20.80
N MET A 640 12.48 41.43 20.45
CA MET A 640 12.19 41.07 19.07
C MET A 640 12.06 42.29 18.15
N GLU A 641 12.53 42.16 16.91
CA GLU A 641 12.46 43.23 15.90
C GLU A 641 11.71 42.80 14.64
N PRO A 642 10.37 42.70 14.68
CA PRO A 642 9.59 42.18 13.56
C PRO A 642 9.49 43.14 12.37
N SER A 643 9.85 44.43 12.52
CA SER A 643 9.74 45.41 11.42
C SER A 643 10.64 45.09 10.23
N MET A 644 11.71 44.33 10.45
CA MET A 644 12.61 43.86 9.40
C MET A 644 11.95 42.83 8.45
N LEU A 645 10.93 42.10 8.90
CA LEU A 645 10.24 41.09 8.09
C LEU A 645 9.55 41.71 6.86
N ALA A 646 8.89 42.87 7.04
CA ALA A 646 8.28 43.60 5.95
C ALA A 646 9.32 44.14 4.95
N MET A 647 10.53 44.48 5.41
CA MET A 647 11.64 44.90 4.54
C MET A 647 12.18 43.73 3.72
N LEU A 648 12.35 42.56 4.35
CA LEU A 648 12.77 41.34 3.68
C LEU A 648 11.74 40.89 2.63
N ARG A 649 10.45 41.01 2.92
CA ARG A 649 9.36 40.78 1.96
C ARG A 649 9.47 41.67 0.72
N ALA A 650 9.90 42.91 0.90
CA ALA A 650 10.14 43.88 -0.17
C ALA A 650 11.52 43.71 -0.86
N GLY A 651 12.32 42.72 -0.48
CA GLY A 651 13.67 42.50 -1.01
C GLY A 651 14.74 43.48 -0.50
N ARG A 652 14.42 44.29 0.51
CA ARG A 652 15.32 45.31 1.09
C ARG A 652 16.17 44.72 2.22
N VAL A 653 17.04 43.77 1.87
CA VAL A 653 17.85 42.99 2.82
C VAL A 653 18.84 43.87 3.58
N GLY A 654 19.48 44.84 2.92
CA GLY A 654 20.40 45.77 3.58
C GLY A 654 19.70 46.64 4.64
N SER A 655 18.49 47.13 4.33
CA SER A 655 17.69 47.90 5.30
C SER A 655 17.25 47.05 6.50
N ALA A 656 16.84 45.80 6.25
CA ALA A 656 16.52 44.84 7.31
C ALA A 656 17.71 44.59 8.24
N TYR A 657 18.91 44.46 7.67
CA TYR A 657 20.14 44.20 8.41
C TYR A 657 20.50 45.37 9.33
N GLN A 658 20.41 46.59 8.81
CA GLN A 658 20.63 47.80 9.61
C GLN A 658 19.63 47.92 10.76
N MET A 659 18.38 47.47 10.57
CA MET A 659 17.40 47.42 11.65
C MET A 659 17.80 46.44 12.75
N ALA A 660 18.21 45.22 12.38
CA ALA A 660 18.71 44.23 13.33
C ALA A 660 19.96 44.75 14.08
N CYS A 661 20.91 45.38 13.40
CA CYS A 661 22.09 45.97 14.02
C CYS A 661 21.74 47.06 15.04
N ARG A 662 20.75 47.91 14.76
CA ARG A 662 20.26 48.92 15.71
C ARG A 662 19.64 48.27 16.95
N ARG A 663 18.86 47.21 16.78
CA ARG A 663 18.28 46.45 17.90
C ARG A 663 19.36 45.81 18.77
N LEU A 664 20.35 45.15 18.16
CA LEU A 664 21.47 44.54 18.87
C LEU A 664 22.27 45.57 19.68
N ARG A 665 22.53 46.76 19.12
CA ARG A 665 23.16 47.88 19.83
C ARG A 665 22.32 48.38 21.01
N ALA A 666 21.01 48.48 20.84
CA ALA A 666 20.11 48.87 21.93
C ALA A 666 20.13 47.86 23.09
N SER A 667 20.45 46.59 22.82
CA SER A 667 20.66 45.53 23.82
C SER A 667 22.11 45.43 24.31
N GLY A 668 23.00 46.38 23.97
CA GLY A 668 24.39 46.42 24.43
C GLY A 668 25.38 45.54 23.64
N LEU A 669 24.95 44.92 22.55
CA LEU A 669 25.80 44.09 21.68
C LEU A 669 26.34 44.93 20.51
N ARG A 670 27.60 44.68 20.12
CA ARG A 670 28.27 45.43 19.04
C ARG A 670 28.32 44.61 17.75
N PRO A 671 27.58 44.96 16.68
CA PRO A 671 27.68 44.28 15.39
C PRO A 671 29.09 44.37 14.79
N LEU A 672 29.52 43.34 14.06
CA LEU A 672 30.85 43.21 13.46
C LEU A 672 31.09 44.24 12.33
N SER A 673 30.08 44.50 11.51
CA SER A 673 30.12 45.49 10.43
C SER A 673 28.77 46.20 10.33
N GLU A 674 28.76 47.49 10.02
CA GLU A 674 27.52 48.21 9.72
C GLU A 674 27.14 48.13 8.23
N ASP A 675 28.12 47.83 7.37
CA ASP A 675 27.92 47.64 5.93
C ASP A 675 28.74 46.45 5.43
N PRO A 676 28.20 45.22 5.56
CA PRO A 676 28.84 44.01 5.05
C PRO A 676 28.68 43.83 3.52
N GLY A 677 28.21 44.85 2.77
CA GLY A 677 28.03 44.73 1.31
C GLY A 677 26.88 43.80 0.91
N ILE A 678 25.80 43.78 1.69
CA ILE A 678 24.61 42.95 1.40
C ILE A 678 23.90 43.47 0.15
N ARG A 679 23.66 42.56 -0.79
CA ARG A 679 22.85 42.85 -1.98
C ARG A 679 21.37 42.73 -1.66
N ASP A 680 20.59 43.70 -2.13
CA ASP A 680 19.14 43.64 -2.10
C ASP A 680 18.62 42.71 -3.20
N GLY A 681 17.50 42.03 -2.93
CA GLY A 681 16.91 41.04 -3.84
C GLY A 681 15.67 40.40 -3.24
N SER A 682 14.61 40.27 -4.03
CA SER A 682 13.31 39.75 -3.57
C SER A 682 13.33 38.27 -3.19
N GLU A 683 14.07 37.45 -3.93
CA GLU A 683 14.26 36.03 -3.62
C GLU A 683 15.13 35.84 -2.39
N GLN A 684 16.30 36.49 -2.36
CA GLN A 684 17.20 36.46 -1.20
C GLN A 684 16.51 36.95 0.07
N GLY A 685 15.73 38.04 -0.03
CA GLY A 685 14.94 38.57 1.08
C GLY A 685 13.89 37.58 1.59
N ARG A 686 13.08 36.97 0.70
CA ARG A 686 12.09 35.96 1.07
C ARG A 686 12.71 34.73 1.73
N ARG A 687 13.79 34.20 1.13
CA ARG A 687 14.50 33.02 1.65
C ARG A 687 15.15 33.29 3.00
N LEU A 688 15.77 34.47 3.17
CA LEU A 688 16.30 34.88 4.47
C LEU A 688 15.18 35.01 5.51
N ALA A 689 14.05 35.63 5.17
CA ALA A 689 12.93 35.78 6.08
C ALA A 689 12.31 34.43 6.49
N ALA A 690 12.15 33.51 5.54
CA ALA A 690 11.69 32.15 5.79
C ALA A 690 12.66 31.39 6.72
N ALA A 691 13.97 31.54 6.53
CA ALA A 691 14.98 30.89 7.37
C ALA A 691 14.93 31.33 8.84
N LEU A 692 14.42 32.53 9.13
CA LEU A 692 14.27 33.04 10.49
C LEU A 692 13.20 32.28 11.30
N LEU A 693 12.26 31.59 10.63
CA LEU A 693 11.24 30.78 11.29
C LEU A 693 11.83 29.52 11.94
N PHE A 694 12.90 28.95 11.39
CA PHE A 694 13.48 27.72 11.92
C PHE A 694 13.99 27.90 13.34
N PRO A 695 13.62 27.03 14.29
CA PRO A 695 14.13 27.09 15.65
C PRO A 695 15.59 26.62 15.67
N LEU A 696 16.41 27.30 16.46
CA LEU A 696 17.82 26.96 16.66
C LEU A 696 18.07 26.62 18.13
N ASP A 697 19.04 25.76 18.36
CA ASP A 697 19.46 25.41 19.70
C ASP A 697 20.37 26.51 20.30
N LYS A 698 20.62 26.43 21.61
CA LYS A 698 21.44 27.44 22.29
C LYS A 698 22.89 27.45 21.81
N SER A 699 23.45 26.32 21.35
CA SER A 699 24.82 26.28 20.85
C SER A 699 24.96 27.02 19.52
N ALA A 700 23.97 26.91 18.63
CA ALA A 700 23.92 27.67 17.38
C ALA A 700 23.87 29.18 17.63
N HIS A 701 23.18 29.66 18.67
CA HIS A 701 23.14 31.09 18.99
C HIS A 701 24.53 31.69 19.24
N CYS A 702 25.44 30.95 19.88
CA CYS A 702 26.83 31.38 20.06
C CYS A 702 27.56 31.53 18.72
N ALA A 703 27.38 30.59 17.79
CA ALA A 703 27.99 30.68 16.46
C ALA A 703 27.45 31.87 15.65
N LEU A 704 26.15 32.18 15.76
CA LEU A 704 25.57 33.39 15.16
C LEU A 704 26.23 34.66 15.73
N ALA A 705 26.43 34.70 17.05
CA ALA A 705 27.11 35.82 17.71
C ALA A 705 28.56 35.97 17.27
N GLN A 706 29.32 34.88 17.21
CA GLN A 706 30.70 34.87 16.68
C GLN A 706 30.77 35.38 15.23
N ARG A 707 29.72 35.14 14.44
CA ARG A 707 29.64 35.61 13.07
C ARG A 707 29.23 37.09 12.94
N ALA A 708 28.31 37.54 13.79
CA ALA A 708 27.65 38.84 13.61
C ALA A 708 28.13 39.94 14.56
N LEU A 709 28.84 39.61 15.64
CA LEU A 709 29.19 40.54 16.72
C LEU A 709 30.69 40.63 16.96
N LEU A 710 31.15 41.79 17.43
CA LEU A 710 32.48 41.96 18.03
C LEU A 710 32.49 41.34 19.44
N ARG A 711 33.55 40.60 19.75
CA ARG A 711 33.77 40.11 21.11
C ARG A 711 33.96 41.30 22.06
N PRO A 712 33.35 41.27 23.26
CA PRO A 712 33.61 42.30 24.25
C PRO A 712 35.09 42.25 24.68
N ASP A 713 35.70 43.42 24.86
CA ASP A 713 37.06 43.51 25.37
C ASP A 713 37.11 42.82 26.73
N ARG A 714 37.91 41.75 26.86
CA ARG A 714 38.22 41.18 28.19
C ARG A 714 38.97 42.27 28.96
N ARG A 715 38.27 43.00 29.82
CA ARG A 715 38.94 43.68 30.93
C ARG A 715 39.51 42.57 31.80
N GLU A 716 40.83 42.44 31.84
CA GLU A 716 41.50 41.69 32.90
C GLU A 716 40.94 42.22 34.24
N PRO A 717 40.51 41.35 35.16
CA PRO A 717 40.24 41.78 36.52
C PRO A 717 41.55 42.40 37.03
N GLY A 718 41.50 43.67 37.39
CA GLY A 718 42.68 44.45 37.73
C GLY A 718 43.56 43.72 38.74
N LEU A 719 44.86 43.69 38.43
CA LEU A 719 45.91 43.75 39.44
C LEU A 719 45.65 45.04 40.24
N GLU A 720 44.90 44.94 41.34
CA GLU A 720 45.03 45.86 42.46
C GLU A 720 46.40 45.58 43.09
N SER A 721 47.39 46.37 42.67
CA SER A 721 48.64 46.55 43.40
C SER A 721 48.53 47.79 44.27
N GLU A 722 48.58 47.55 45.59
CA GLU A 722 48.84 48.44 46.73
C GLU A 722 47.87 49.57 47.08
#